data_AF-K0SG61-F1
#
_entry.id   AF-K0SG61-F1
#
_cell.length_a   1.000
_cell.length_b   1.000
_cell.length_c   1.000
_cell.angle_alpha   90.00
_cell.angle_beta   90.00
_cell.angle_gamma   90.00
#
_symmetry.space_group_name_H-M   'P 1'
#
loop_
_entity.id
_entity.type
_entity.pdbx_description
1 polymer ?
#
loop_
_entity_poly.entity_id
_entity_poly.type
_entity_poly.pdbx_seq_one_letter_code
_entity_poly.pdbx_strand_id
1 'polypeptide(L)'
;LCVYEQHKDGLKKGDIAQAVALTINTVEIRSGDGNNRYYHRDTVTSMFALRKDRDAKDKNRLLNFANPAQAFIEMQAFGAALHATVLKPSLEAELLPILSPRELLELRCSMEGRRVLDALLYGMATGEVEFDGEKFLRRDVQDDQRQFCSTIAAADLLLQNVRDKPGYFQLLLFTLMEKQRLTRNFSDLLSAFRLAPSRAYAHSDQIQKVLDNSKHGLKIGPRDLVILLFDNVGFKVLGRQAGYDQYTIFNVVIITEAQLKSAGFYRDDDASNRISRKRRHTWRDRIKNVSTDEEKTQLARQVFGINATDYEILSTCVLEDILFAIDYGEELVAGNRSSITKLPRFDRIVNELTRDIMDRLSAVGDSATSSTLAASTQSQASAGIIPRNYLPRDVDDGLEIAGPGLLNSVRDNGLEDDSGAVVGENRYGRNGTKLQVEKIDLSAKSSVDAIMQYSVTFAENQLAEWRRTKHKYPADAEEPIASTIIGLGCDGQPAAQAQRILFDEYEVYRYGNDSAYPEHLFVSPGGFHMVLKLLNVNGEIFEDILREIVGAWRNSTDKVNFFIWPNDPNQRKLEEKWFQLASNHVAVQHLRKTKGDKVTAVEVDDFMLERARQYPLCALFLLENRASKIVKLMINSERMGDQTGCVKHFFSAMRLAMPLFAVTHKTDYMMLCTELLIWYDCASDAERLIYERFIFTRLTANGKSCFHDLFVELSVMDTRQVCGRVSVKGLETKLKHAAATIPTVSGRDSSAQTLRGNAGGTSRHRTCVNLSNDPMYCQFYSAVEKLEAMRIWSDEPPRIKRKGRGDHYDICDGEILSVPGGELDASILESHKIGVDRTQEYGIYYCIDNYGKSTRTQAEVDLSKRDMTVDSIKQSMERAMILGTSVKSRDFQPKWCTIALIKKEIDSHCQDLQVMGKDPTEAPSLQKVSSKHDMISALIKFRKKIFDDHPGVRQDIETRISEKFEKARQTTKKSRVELLKSTLFRLSDSVRSLDRYNAK
;
A
#
# COMPACT_ATOMS: atom_id res chain seq x y z
N LEU A 1 45.91 -59.39 3.33
CA LEU A 1 45.69 -60.83 3.58
C LEU A 1 44.20 -61.21 3.57
N CYS A 2 43.33 -60.62 4.43
CA CYS A 2 41.89 -60.91 4.43
C CYS A 2 41.19 -60.79 3.07
N VAL A 3 41.47 -59.70 2.33
CA VAL A 3 40.90 -59.43 0.98
C VAL A 3 41.25 -60.54 -0.02
N TYR A 4 42.52 -60.99 0.02
CA TYR A 4 43.02 -62.04 -0.85
C TYR A 4 42.39 -63.37 -0.48
N GLU A 5 42.30 -63.71 0.81
CA GLU A 5 41.69 -64.97 1.27
C GLU A 5 40.18 -65.04 0.95
N GLN A 6 39.44 -63.93 1.07
CA GLN A 6 38.01 -63.87 0.73
C GLN A 6 37.72 -64.08 -0.78
N HIS A 7 38.64 -63.68 -1.66
CA HIS A 7 38.47 -63.77 -3.11
C HIS A 7 39.43 -64.77 -3.77
N LYS A 8 40.15 -65.56 -2.97
CA LYS A 8 41.27 -66.42 -3.39
C LYS A 8 40.89 -67.41 -4.46
N ASP A 9 39.75 -68.06 -4.30
CA ASP A 9 39.28 -69.08 -5.23
C ASP A 9 38.85 -68.48 -6.58
N GLY A 10 38.22 -67.30 -6.57
CA GLY A 10 37.86 -66.58 -7.79
C GLY A 10 39.07 -65.96 -8.52
N LEU A 11 40.08 -65.50 -7.77
CA LEU A 11 41.36 -65.02 -8.31
C LEU A 11 42.16 -66.16 -8.95
N LYS A 12 42.23 -67.33 -8.29
CA LYS A 12 42.93 -68.52 -8.81
C LYS A 12 42.25 -69.13 -10.04
N LYS A 13 40.91 -69.11 -10.10
CA LYS A 13 40.13 -69.59 -11.25
C LYS A 13 40.10 -68.60 -12.43
N GLY A 14 40.62 -67.38 -12.26
CA GLY A 14 40.62 -66.34 -13.29
C GLY A 14 39.26 -65.65 -13.51
N ASP A 15 38.28 -65.93 -12.65
CA ASP A 15 36.95 -65.32 -12.67
C ASP A 15 36.94 -63.91 -12.07
N ILE A 16 37.87 -63.64 -11.15
CA ILE A 16 38.17 -62.32 -10.60
C ILE A 16 39.54 -61.89 -11.13
N ALA A 17 39.61 -60.69 -11.68
CA ALA A 17 40.83 -60.10 -12.22
C ALA A 17 41.63 -59.34 -11.17
N GLN A 18 40.94 -58.64 -10.26
CA GLN A 18 41.56 -57.89 -9.17
C GLN A 18 40.66 -57.92 -7.93
N ALA A 19 41.25 -58.07 -6.76
CA ALA A 19 40.57 -57.82 -5.49
C ALA A 19 41.08 -56.48 -4.93
N VAL A 20 40.16 -55.62 -4.52
CA VAL A 20 40.39 -54.22 -4.15
C VAL A 20 39.97 -54.03 -2.70
N ALA A 21 40.81 -53.32 -1.94
CA ALA A 21 40.53 -52.94 -0.57
C ALA A 21 40.78 -51.45 -0.43
N LEU A 22 39.75 -50.70 -0.04
CA LEU A 22 39.85 -49.29 0.28
C LEU A 22 39.80 -49.15 1.80
N THR A 23 40.85 -48.59 2.40
CA THR A 23 40.92 -48.40 3.85
C THR A 23 41.11 -46.94 4.18
N ILE A 24 40.23 -46.40 5.03
CA ILE A 24 40.40 -45.08 5.65
C ILE A 24 40.68 -45.28 7.13
N ASN A 25 41.71 -44.61 7.61
CA ASN A 25 42.01 -44.49 9.03
C ASN A 25 41.69 -43.08 9.48
N THR A 26 40.80 -42.96 10.45
CA THR A 26 40.46 -41.69 11.09
C THR A 26 41.03 -41.70 12.50
N VAL A 27 41.61 -40.58 12.93
CA VAL A 27 42.17 -40.43 14.27
C VAL A 27 41.51 -39.21 14.89
N GLU A 28 40.62 -39.43 15.84
CA GLU A 28 39.95 -38.38 16.61
C GLU A 28 40.73 -38.13 17.91
N ILE A 29 41.09 -36.87 18.17
CA ILE A 29 41.75 -36.46 19.41
C ILE A 29 40.66 -36.03 20.39
N ARG A 30 40.40 -36.85 21.41
CA ARG A 30 39.44 -36.50 22.47
C ARG A 30 40.18 -35.90 23.65
N SER A 31 39.65 -34.79 24.16
CA SER A 31 40.16 -34.16 25.39
C SER A 31 39.49 -34.83 26.58
N GLY A 32 40.28 -35.42 27.48
CA GLY A 32 39.81 -35.84 28.80
C GLY A 32 40.00 -34.74 29.84
N ASP A 33 39.39 -34.91 31.01
CA ASP A 33 39.61 -34.00 32.14
C ASP A 33 41.10 -33.98 32.52
N GLY A 34 41.65 -32.77 32.66
CA GLY A 34 43.05 -32.54 33.04
C GLY A 34 44.07 -32.82 31.94
N ASN A 35 44.09 -32.01 30.88
CA ASN A 35 45.13 -31.93 29.83
C ASN A 35 45.54 -33.23 29.10
N ASN A 36 44.97 -34.40 29.42
CA ASN A 36 45.26 -35.65 28.74
C ASN A 36 44.45 -35.75 27.44
N ARG A 37 45.17 -35.91 26.33
CA ARG A 37 44.58 -36.17 25.01
C ARG A 37 44.71 -37.66 24.70
N TYR A 38 43.60 -38.30 24.39
CA TYR A 38 43.59 -39.69 23.91
C TYR A 38 43.25 -39.73 22.42
N TYR A 39 43.96 -40.58 21.68
CA TYR A 39 43.74 -40.80 20.26
C TYR A 39 42.77 -41.97 20.08
N HIS A 40 41.57 -41.69 19.58
CA HIS A 40 40.64 -42.72 19.16
C HIS A 40 40.81 -42.97 17.67
N ARG A 41 41.19 -44.19 17.29
CA ARG A 41 41.44 -44.54 15.88
C ARG A 41 40.32 -45.44 15.38
N ASP A 42 39.56 -44.93 14.41
CA ASP A 42 38.53 -45.69 13.70
C ASP A 42 39.03 -46.01 12.29
N THR A 43 39.08 -47.30 11.97
CA THR A 43 39.51 -47.81 10.66
C THR A 43 38.31 -48.43 9.95
N VAL A 44 37.97 -47.89 8.78
CA VAL A 44 36.94 -48.46 7.90
C VAL A 44 37.64 -49.03 6.67
N THR A 45 37.50 -50.34 6.47
CA THR A 45 38.03 -51.05 5.29
C THR A 45 36.88 -51.64 4.50
N SER A 46 36.69 -51.17 3.27
CA SER A 46 35.71 -51.68 2.33
C SER A 46 36.39 -52.54 1.26
N MET A 47 35.85 -53.72 1.00
CA MET A 47 36.51 -54.73 0.16
C MET A 47 35.58 -55.23 -0.94
N PHE A 48 36.07 -55.25 -2.18
CA PHE A 48 35.31 -55.76 -3.32
C PHE A 48 36.23 -56.34 -4.40
N ALA A 49 35.65 -57.02 -5.38
CA ALA A 49 36.37 -57.66 -6.46
C ALA A 49 35.92 -57.18 -7.83
N LEU A 50 36.86 -57.11 -8.76
CA LEU A 50 36.68 -56.74 -10.16
C LEU A 50 36.98 -57.96 -11.05
N ARG A 51 36.16 -58.17 -12.08
CA ARG A 51 36.35 -59.17 -13.13
C ARG A 51 36.59 -58.49 -14.48
N LYS A 52 37.29 -59.17 -15.39
CA LYS A 52 37.43 -58.69 -16.78
C LYS A 52 36.11 -58.85 -17.51
N ASP A 53 35.72 -57.83 -18.27
CA ASP A 53 34.64 -57.97 -19.22
C ASP A 53 35.07 -58.94 -20.33
N ARG A 54 34.32 -60.05 -20.50
CA ARG A 54 34.67 -61.11 -21.46
C ARG A 54 34.17 -60.79 -22.87
N ASP A 55 33.28 -59.81 -23.04
CA ASP A 55 32.63 -59.49 -24.32
C ASP A 55 33.18 -58.19 -24.97
N ALA A 56 34.10 -57.48 -24.32
CA ALA A 56 34.67 -56.24 -24.84
C ALA A 56 35.71 -56.51 -25.95
N LYS A 57 35.46 -56.02 -27.17
CA LYS A 57 36.37 -56.14 -28.33
C LYS A 57 37.60 -55.21 -28.30
N ASP A 58 37.68 -54.31 -27.31
CA ASP A 58 38.73 -53.30 -27.24
C ASP A 58 39.89 -53.72 -26.32
N LYS A 59 41.14 -53.38 -26.68
CA LYS A 59 42.36 -53.83 -25.98
C LYS A 59 42.58 -53.15 -24.62
N ASN A 60 41.86 -52.07 -24.34
CA ASN A 60 41.78 -51.48 -23.00
C ASN A 60 40.63 -52.14 -22.23
N ARG A 61 40.93 -53.31 -21.64
CA ARG A 61 39.99 -54.15 -20.90
C ARG A 61 39.26 -53.36 -19.80
N LEU A 62 37.95 -53.12 -19.98
CA LEU A 62 37.08 -52.61 -18.91
C LEU A 62 36.92 -53.69 -17.83
N LEU A 63 37.11 -53.29 -16.57
CA LEU A 63 36.90 -54.12 -15.39
C LEU A 63 35.48 -53.86 -14.85
N ASN A 64 34.71 -54.91 -14.64
CA ASN A 64 33.37 -54.87 -14.06
C ASN A 64 33.40 -55.38 -12.62
N PHE A 65 32.48 -54.93 -11.75
CA PHE A 65 32.33 -55.51 -10.42
C PHE A 65 31.97 -57.00 -10.52
N ALA A 66 32.71 -57.84 -9.80
CA ALA A 66 32.46 -59.29 -9.77
C ALA A 66 31.13 -59.61 -9.06
N ASN A 67 30.79 -58.84 -8.02
CA ASN A 67 29.48 -58.82 -7.37
C ASN A 67 29.05 -57.35 -7.20
N PRO A 68 28.24 -56.81 -8.14
CA PRO A 68 27.83 -55.42 -8.09
C PRO A 68 27.09 -55.05 -6.80
N ALA A 69 26.21 -55.92 -6.29
CA ALA A 69 25.41 -55.63 -5.09
C ALA A 69 26.29 -55.46 -3.85
N GLN A 70 27.25 -56.37 -3.63
CA GLN A 70 28.20 -56.23 -2.53
C GLN A 70 29.11 -55.01 -2.73
N ALA A 71 29.60 -54.79 -3.95
CA ALA A 71 30.44 -53.62 -4.24
C ALA A 71 29.72 -52.30 -3.95
N PHE A 72 28.41 -52.20 -4.25
CA PHE A 72 27.63 -51.02 -3.90
C PHE A 72 27.52 -50.81 -2.39
N ILE A 73 27.25 -51.86 -1.60
CA ILE A 73 27.17 -51.77 -0.13
C ILE A 73 28.53 -51.34 0.45
N GLU A 74 29.63 -51.91 -0.06
CA GLU A 74 30.99 -51.60 0.40
C GLU A 74 31.38 -50.16 0.04
N MET A 75 31.03 -49.69 -1.16
CA MET A 75 31.23 -48.28 -1.54
C MET A 75 30.34 -47.32 -0.75
N GLN A 76 29.11 -47.73 -0.39
CA GLN A 76 28.24 -46.95 0.48
C GLN A 76 28.82 -46.82 1.90
N ALA A 77 29.35 -47.91 2.46
CA ALA A 77 30.01 -47.89 3.77
C ALA A 77 31.26 -47.00 3.77
N PHE A 78 32.08 -47.09 2.72
CA PHE A 78 33.23 -46.22 2.51
C PHE A 78 32.82 -44.74 2.38
N GLY A 79 31.77 -44.46 1.58
CA GLY A 79 31.22 -43.12 1.41
C GLY A 79 30.63 -42.53 2.70
N ALA A 80 29.98 -43.36 3.52
CA ALA A 80 29.47 -42.96 4.83
C ALA A 80 30.60 -42.56 5.80
N ALA A 81 31.74 -43.27 5.76
CA ALA A 81 32.91 -42.92 6.56
C ALA A 81 33.58 -41.62 6.07
N LEU A 82 33.64 -41.39 4.74
CA LEU A 82 34.11 -40.12 4.17
C LEU A 82 33.21 -38.93 4.53
N HIS A 83 31.92 -39.14 4.77
CA HIS A 83 31.00 -38.07 5.13
C HIS A 83 31.42 -37.34 6.42
N ALA A 84 31.81 -38.08 7.47
CA ALA A 84 32.22 -37.48 8.74
C ALA A 84 33.59 -36.78 8.67
N THR A 85 34.49 -37.24 7.79
CA THR A 85 35.90 -36.79 7.76
C THR A 85 36.22 -35.80 6.66
N VAL A 86 35.46 -35.81 5.57
CA VAL A 86 35.64 -34.89 4.44
C VAL A 86 34.49 -33.91 4.34
N LEU A 87 33.24 -34.37 4.40
CA LEU A 87 32.09 -33.49 4.22
C LEU A 87 31.86 -32.60 5.46
N LYS A 88 31.80 -33.17 6.67
CA LYS A 88 31.52 -32.40 7.90
C LYS A 88 32.54 -31.28 8.19
N PRO A 89 33.87 -31.48 8.09
CA PRO A 89 34.84 -30.40 8.27
C PRO A 89 34.82 -29.37 7.14
N SER A 90 34.26 -29.71 5.98
CA SER A 90 34.08 -28.79 4.86
C SER A 90 32.81 -27.92 5.01
N LEU A 91 32.09 -27.95 6.14
CA LEU A 91 30.84 -27.21 6.38
C LEU A 91 31.00 -25.84 7.07
N GLU A 92 32.15 -25.50 7.66
CA GLU A 92 32.31 -24.27 8.45
C GLU A 92 32.14 -22.98 7.60
N ALA A 93 31.34 -22.05 8.11
CA ALA A 93 31.10 -20.74 7.51
C ALA A 93 30.79 -19.71 8.60
N GLU A 94 31.82 -19.07 9.16
CA GLU A 94 31.67 -17.73 9.69
C GLU A 94 32.10 -16.70 8.62
N LEU A 95 31.25 -15.68 8.46
CA LEU A 95 31.40 -14.44 7.68
C LEU A 95 31.79 -14.59 6.19
N LEU A 96 30.85 -14.30 5.28
CA LEU A 96 31.04 -14.46 3.84
C LEU A 96 31.02 -13.12 3.08
N PRO A 97 32.18 -12.50 2.79
CA PRO A 97 32.26 -11.44 1.80
C PRO A 97 32.01 -12.00 0.38
N ILE A 98 31.43 -11.17 -0.50
CA ILE A 98 31.32 -11.48 -1.92
C ILE A 98 32.72 -11.36 -2.55
N LEU A 99 33.23 -12.45 -3.11
CA LEU A 99 34.55 -12.51 -3.72
C LEU A 99 34.42 -12.43 -5.25
N SER A 100 35.32 -11.74 -5.93
CA SER A 100 35.56 -11.84 -7.37
C SER A 100 36.17 -13.21 -7.73
N PRO A 101 36.20 -13.62 -9.02
CA PRO A 101 36.80 -14.91 -9.41
C PRO A 101 38.25 -15.06 -8.95
N ARG A 102 38.99 -13.95 -8.94
CA ARG A 102 40.37 -13.91 -8.47
C ARG A 102 40.45 -14.03 -6.95
N GLU A 103 39.62 -13.30 -6.21
CA GLU A 103 39.59 -13.37 -4.74
C GLU A 103 39.11 -14.75 -4.26
N LEU A 104 38.23 -15.42 -5.02
CA LEU A 104 37.82 -16.81 -4.74
C LEU A 104 39.01 -17.78 -4.90
N LEU A 105 39.79 -17.61 -5.98
CA LEU A 105 41.01 -18.39 -6.19
C LEU A 105 42.05 -18.12 -5.10
N GLU A 106 42.29 -16.86 -4.75
CA GLU A 106 43.21 -16.45 -3.68
C GLU A 106 42.78 -17.04 -2.33
N LEU A 107 41.49 -16.97 -1.99
CA LEU A 107 40.94 -17.60 -0.79
C LEU A 107 41.18 -19.12 -0.81
N ARG A 108 40.83 -19.81 -1.89
CA ARG A 108 40.91 -21.28 -1.97
C ARG A 108 42.34 -21.81 -2.09
N CYS A 109 43.27 -20.99 -2.58
CA CYS A 109 44.69 -21.31 -2.60
C CYS A 109 45.34 -21.10 -1.22
N SER A 110 44.82 -20.20 -0.39
CA SER A 110 45.31 -19.96 0.98
C SER A 110 45.07 -21.16 1.91
N MET A 111 45.92 -21.31 2.93
CA MET A 111 45.79 -22.39 3.93
C MET A 111 44.51 -22.29 4.76
N GLU A 112 44.04 -21.06 5.05
CA GLU A 112 42.84 -20.81 5.86
C GLU A 112 41.54 -21.03 5.07
N GLY A 113 41.56 -20.84 3.74
CA GLY A 113 40.38 -20.98 2.89
C GLY A 113 40.25 -22.30 2.12
N ARG A 114 41.24 -23.19 2.20
CA ARG A 114 41.23 -24.48 1.47
C ARG A 114 40.40 -25.54 2.20
N ARG A 115 39.46 -26.18 1.50
CA ARG A 115 38.66 -27.28 2.07
C ARG A 115 39.26 -28.63 1.72
N VAL A 116 39.09 -29.58 2.64
CA VAL A 116 39.47 -31.00 2.43
C VAL A 116 38.77 -31.57 1.20
N LEU A 117 37.51 -31.20 0.96
CA LEU A 117 36.75 -31.63 -0.21
C LEU A 117 37.31 -31.09 -1.54
N ASP A 118 37.80 -29.84 -1.57
CA ASP A 118 38.40 -29.24 -2.77
C ASP A 118 39.69 -30.00 -3.15
N ALA A 119 40.51 -30.36 -2.16
CA ALA A 119 41.74 -31.13 -2.35
C ALA A 119 41.47 -32.57 -2.81
N LEU A 120 40.48 -33.25 -2.22
CA LEU A 120 40.07 -34.59 -2.61
C LEU A 120 39.62 -34.62 -4.09
N LEU A 121 38.71 -33.73 -4.47
CA LEU A 121 38.19 -33.68 -5.83
C LEU A 121 39.27 -33.25 -6.83
N TYR A 122 40.20 -32.38 -6.44
CA TYR A 122 41.31 -31.96 -7.30
C TYR A 122 42.24 -33.14 -7.58
N GLY A 123 42.66 -33.87 -6.56
CA GLY A 123 43.48 -35.07 -6.72
C GLY A 123 42.78 -36.16 -7.52
N MET A 124 41.46 -36.33 -7.35
CA MET A 124 40.65 -37.24 -8.17
C MET A 124 40.57 -36.81 -9.64
N ALA A 125 40.48 -35.51 -9.91
CA ALA A 125 40.32 -34.97 -11.27
C ALA A 125 41.65 -34.86 -12.03
N THR A 126 42.79 -34.76 -11.34
CA THR A 126 44.11 -34.50 -11.94
C THR A 126 45.10 -35.65 -11.76
N GLY A 127 44.94 -36.48 -10.72
CA GLY A 127 45.92 -37.47 -10.30
C GLY A 127 47.07 -36.89 -9.46
N GLU A 128 47.05 -35.59 -9.17
CA GLU A 128 48.12 -34.90 -8.43
C GLU A 128 47.97 -35.05 -6.92
N VAL A 129 49.10 -35.27 -6.23
CA VAL A 129 49.16 -35.45 -4.77
C VAL A 129 49.53 -34.14 -4.07
N GLU A 130 50.29 -33.28 -4.74
CA GLU A 130 50.72 -31.97 -4.24
C GLU A 130 49.88 -30.86 -4.85
N PHE A 131 49.53 -29.86 -4.04
CA PHE A 131 48.81 -28.67 -4.51
C PHE A 131 49.73 -27.46 -4.51
N ASP A 132 50.06 -26.96 -5.70
CA ASP A 132 50.82 -25.73 -5.90
C ASP A 132 49.87 -24.53 -6.05
N GLY A 133 49.58 -23.87 -4.93
CA GLY A 133 48.72 -22.67 -4.91
C GLY A 133 49.31 -21.48 -5.67
N GLU A 134 50.64 -21.36 -5.74
CA GLU A 134 51.29 -20.24 -6.43
C GLU A 134 51.14 -20.36 -7.94
N LYS A 135 51.11 -21.58 -8.49
CA LYS A 135 50.81 -21.85 -9.91
C LYS A 135 49.46 -21.26 -10.32
N PHE A 136 48.41 -21.49 -9.53
CA PHE A 136 47.05 -21.05 -9.88
C PHE A 136 46.84 -19.54 -9.76
N LEU A 137 47.71 -18.82 -9.05
CA LEU A 137 47.65 -17.35 -8.91
C LEU A 137 48.37 -16.61 -10.04
N ARG A 138 49.11 -17.31 -10.92
CA ARG A 138 49.76 -16.73 -12.09
C ARG A 138 48.74 -16.45 -13.21
N ARG A 139 48.93 -15.35 -13.95
CA ARG A 139 47.95 -14.86 -14.94
C ARG A 139 47.85 -15.69 -16.22
N ASP A 140 48.86 -16.49 -16.51
CA ASP A 140 49.10 -17.19 -17.77
C ASP A 140 48.70 -18.67 -17.76
N VAL A 141 48.08 -19.15 -16.67
CA VAL A 141 47.77 -20.58 -16.46
C VAL A 141 46.26 -20.84 -16.47
N GLN A 142 45.58 -20.38 -17.51
CA GLN A 142 44.11 -20.38 -17.56
C GLN A 142 43.47 -21.76 -17.55
N ASP A 143 44.07 -22.77 -18.18
CA ASP A 143 43.48 -24.11 -18.24
C ASP A 143 43.55 -24.82 -16.88
N ASP A 144 44.64 -24.66 -16.14
CA ASP A 144 44.77 -25.15 -14.77
C ASP A 144 43.82 -24.42 -13.81
N GLN A 145 43.68 -23.09 -13.98
CA GLN A 145 42.69 -22.30 -13.23
C GLN A 145 41.26 -22.78 -13.50
N ARG A 146 40.92 -23.11 -14.75
CA ARG A 146 39.60 -23.64 -15.11
C ARG A 146 39.35 -25.01 -14.50
N GLN A 147 40.33 -25.90 -14.51
CA GLN A 147 40.21 -27.23 -13.91
C GLN A 147 40.04 -27.14 -12.39
N PHE A 148 40.81 -26.27 -11.74
CA PHE A 148 40.67 -26.02 -10.31
C PHE A 148 39.33 -25.35 -9.94
N CYS A 149 38.89 -24.34 -10.71
CA CYS A 149 37.55 -23.74 -10.53
C CYS A 149 36.42 -24.77 -10.70
N SER A 150 36.56 -25.69 -11.67
CA SER A 150 35.58 -26.75 -11.91
C SER A 150 35.49 -27.71 -10.73
N THR A 151 36.63 -27.97 -10.08
CA THR A 151 36.71 -28.76 -8.85
C THR A 151 35.99 -28.08 -7.70
N ILE A 152 36.20 -26.76 -7.50
CA ILE A 152 35.51 -25.96 -6.49
C ILE A 152 33.99 -25.96 -6.74
N ALA A 153 33.56 -25.84 -8.00
CA ALA A 153 32.15 -25.90 -8.37
C ALA A 153 31.52 -27.27 -8.06
N ALA A 154 32.23 -28.37 -8.34
CA ALA A 154 31.79 -29.72 -8.00
C ALA A 154 31.70 -29.94 -6.49
N ALA A 155 32.67 -29.41 -5.72
CA ALA A 155 32.66 -29.44 -4.27
C ALA A 155 31.44 -28.71 -3.70
N ASP A 156 31.13 -27.52 -4.22
CA ASP A 156 29.97 -26.74 -3.80
C ASP A 156 28.67 -27.48 -4.11
N LEU A 157 28.51 -28.05 -5.31
CA LEU A 157 27.33 -28.85 -5.67
C LEU A 157 27.09 -30.03 -4.73
N LEU A 158 28.15 -30.72 -4.30
CA LEU A 158 28.04 -31.84 -3.36
C LEU A 158 27.61 -31.38 -1.96
N LEU A 159 28.18 -30.28 -1.47
CA LEU A 159 27.85 -29.71 -0.17
C LEU A 159 26.42 -29.14 -0.11
N GLN A 160 25.84 -28.75 -1.25
CA GLN A 160 24.46 -28.26 -1.33
C GLN A 160 23.38 -29.29 -0.97
N ASN A 161 23.70 -30.60 -0.92
CA ASN A 161 22.74 -31.58 -0.42
C ASN A 161 22.60 -31.57 1.11
N VAL A 162 23.49 -30.85 1.79
CA VAL A 162 23.64 -30.86 3.25
C VAL A 162 23.66 -29.45 3.86
N ARG A 163 23.74 -28.40 3.04
CA ARG A 163 23.77 -26.99 3.45
C ARG A 163 22.43 -26.31 3.17
N ASP A 164 22.00 -25.48 4.12
CA ASP A 164 20.80 -24.64 3.97
C ASP A 164 21.10 -23.28 3.30
N LYS A 165 22.38 -22.87 3.25
CA LYS A 165 22.82 -21.58 2.70
C LYS A 165 23.72 -21.73 1.46
N PRO A 166 23.66 -20.80 0.50
CA PRO A 166 24.53 -20.81 -0.67
C PRO A 166 26.02 -20.70 -0.34
N GLY A 167 26.86 -21.41 -1.09
CA GLY A 167 28.32 -21.32 -1.02
C GLY A 167 28.90 -20.12 -1.79
N TYR A 168 30.20 -19.88 -1.60
CA TYR A 168 30.93 -18.77 -2.22
C TYR A 168 30.87 -18.78 -3.75
N PHE A 169 30.95 -19.96 -4.39
CA PHE A 169 30.89 -20.06 -5.86
C PHE A 169 29.52 -19.63 -6.40
N GLN A 170 28.44 -20.05 -5.73
CA GLN A 170 27.08 -19.66 -6.12
C GLN A 170 26.88 -18.15 -6.00
N LEU A 171 27.33 -17.53 -4.91
CA LEU A 171 27.25 -16.07 -4.71
C LEU A 171 28.08 -15.29 -5.74
N LEU A 172 29.29 -15.77 -6.05
CA LEU A 172 30.13 -15.21 -7.11
C LEU A 172 29.44 -15.32 -8.48
N LEU A 173 28.98 -16.52 -8.83
CA LEU A 173 28.34 -16.78 -10.13
C LEU A 173 27.09 -15.92 -10.28
N PHE A 174 26.28 -15.82 -9.23
CA PHE A 174 25.12 -14.94 -9.19
C PHE A 174 25.50 -13.47 -9.44
N THR A 175 26.53 -12.97 -8.76
CA THR A 175 27.02 -11.60 -8.94
C THR A 175 27.49 -11.34 -10.38
N LEU A 176 28.15 -12.33 -11.00
CA LEU A 176 28.55 -12.25 -12.40
C LEU A 176 27.34 -12.24 -13.34
N MET A 177 26.34 -13.10 -13.08
CA MET A 177 25.12 -13.16 -13.87
C MET A 177 24.33 -11.85 -13.81
N GLU A 178 24.23 -11.22 -12.63
CA GLU A 178 23.60 -9.91 -12.46
C GLU A 178 24.36 -8.81 -13.21
N LYS A 179 25.69 -8.78 -13.10
CA LYS A 179 26.54 -7.83 -13.83
C LYS A 179 26.39 -7.97 -15.35
N GLN A 180 26.24 -9.20 -15.83
CA GLN A 180 26.06 -9.52 -17.26
C GLN A 180 24.61 -9.39 -17.74
N ARG A 181 23.65 -9.10 -16.85
CA ARG A 181 22.21 -8.95 -17.16
C ARG A 181 21.63 -10.15 -17.93
N LEU A 182 21.95 -11.36 -17.49
CA LEU A 182 21.47 -12.59 -18.14
C LEU A 182 19.94 -12.73 -18.05
N THR A 183 19.36 -13.51 -18.95
CA THR A 183 17.91 -13.70 -19.00
C THR A 183 17.39 -14.46 -17.78
N ARG A 184 16.11 -14.22 -17.45
CA ARG A 184 15.43 -14.88 -16.32
C ARG A 184 15.48 -16.40 -16.44
N ASN A 185 15.17 -16.93 -17.62
CA ASN A 185 15.17 -18.37 -17.88
C ASN A 185 16.56 -19.00 -17.65
N PHE A 186 17.63 -18.30 -18.02
CA PHE A 186 18.99 -18.79 -17.80
C PHE A 186 19.35 -18.80 -16.31
N SER A 187 18.93 -17.76 -15.58
CA SER A 187 19.15 -17.68 -14.14
C SER A 187 18.36 -18.75 -13.37
N ASP A 188 17.15 -19.04 -13.82
CA ASP A 188 16.32 -20.12 -13.29
C ASP A 188 16.90 -21.48 -13.53
N LEU A 189 17.43 -21.70 -14.73
CA LEU A 189 18.10 -22.94 -15.08
C LEU A 189 19.31 -23.19 -14.17
N LEU A 190 20.17 -22.18 -13.99
CA LEU A 190 21.32 -22.29 -13.08
C LEU A 190 20.92 -22.44 -11.62
N SER A 191 19.82 -21.79 -11.19
CA SER A 191 19.27 -21.97 -9.85
C SER A 191 18.70 -23.39 -9.65
N ALA A 192 18.02 -23.93 -10.67
CA ALA A 192 17.48 -25.30 -10.65
C ALA A 192 18.60 -26.34 -10.60
N PHE A 193 19.72 -26.08 -11.27
CA PHE A 193 20.96 -26.86 -11.14
C PHE A 193 21.73 -26.58 -9.84
N ARG A 194 21.22 -25.71 -8.96
CA ARG A 194 21.89 -25.28 -7.72
C ARG A 194 23.30 -24.70 -7.95
N LEU A 195 23.54 -24.13 -9.13
CA LEU A 195 24.79 -23.44 -9.47
C LEU A 195 24.74 -21.96 -9.09
N ALA A 196 23.54 -21.39 -8.96
CA ALA A 196 23.29 -20.06 -8.43
C ALA A 196 22.26 -20.13 -7.29
N PRO A 197 22.23 -19.15 -6.36
CA PRO A 197 21.20 -19.04 -5.34
C PRO A 197 19.83 -18.88 -5.99
N SER A 198 18.79 -19.32 -5.28
CA SER A 198 17.42 -19.06 -5.71
C SER A 198 17.17 -17.56 -5.78
N ARG A 199 16.25 -17.15 -6.67
CA ARG A 199 15.83 -15.75 -6.78
C ARG A 199 15.30 -15.20 -5.46
N ALA A 200 14.57 -16.01 -4.70
CA ALA A 200 14.06 -15.62 -3.39
C ALA A 200 15.19 -15.34 -2.40
N TYR A 201 16.20 -16.23 -2.34
CA TYR A 201 17.38 -16.02 -1.50
C TYR A 201 18.15 -14.77 -1.92
N ALA A 202 18.47 -14.65 -3.22
CA ALA A 202 19.27 -13.55 -3.70
C ALA A 202 18.60 -12.20 -3.48
N HIS A 203 17.28 -12.14 -3.69
CA HIS A 203 16.49 -10.95 -3.40
C HIS A 203 16.49 -10.62 -1.91
N SER A 204 16.30 -11.62 -1.03
CA SER A 204 16.32 -11.43 0.43
C SER A 204 17.69 -10.99 0.97
N ASP A 205 18.78 -11.62 0.51
CA ASP A 205 20.15 -11.29 0.91
C ASP A 205 20.57 -9.91 0.40
N GLN A 206 20.19 -9.56 -0.83
CA GLN A 206 20.42 -8.24 -1.40
C GLN A 206 19.68 -7.16 -0.60
N ILE A 207 18.40 -7.40 -0.26
CA ILE A 207 17.62 -6.48 0.57
C ILE A 207 18.26 -6.33 1.95
N GLN A 208 18.66 -7.42 2.60
CA GLN A 208 19.25 -7.35 3.95
C GLN A 208 20.56 -6.54 3.96
N LYS A 209 21.45 -6.78 3.00
CA LYS A 209 22.71 -6.02 2.84
C LYS A 209 22.47 -4.54 2.60
N VAL A 210 21.47 -4.24 1.78
CA VAL A 210 21.01 -2.90 1.48
C VAL A 210 20.51 -2.20 2.76
N LEU A 211 19.68 -2.88 3.55
CA LEU A 211 19.14 -2.36 4.79
C LEU A 211 20.24 -2.18 5.86
N ASP A 212 21.21 -3.09 5.96
CA ASP A 212 22.33 -2.95 6.89
C ASP A 212 23.29 -1.82 6.51
N ASN A 213 23.49 -1.57 5.21
CA ASN A 213 24.22 -0.39 4.73
C ASN A 213 23.49 0.91 5.07
N SER A 214 22.16 0.90 5.09
CA SER A 214 21.33 2.07 5.42
C SER A 214 21.53 2.55 6.87
N LYS A 215 22.11 1.74 7.77
CA LYS A 215 22.52 2.16 9.13
C LYS A 215 23.75 3.07 9.15
N HIS A 216 24.62 3.00 8.13
CA HIS A 216 25.91 3.69 8.16
C HIS A 216 25.72 5.22 8.14
N GLY A 217 26.27 5.90 9.15
CA GLY A 217 26.20 7.36 9.29
C GLY A 217 24.97 7.91 10.02
N LEU A 218 24.10 7.03 10.56
CA LEU A 218 23.01 7.45 11.44
C LEU A 218 23.49 7.54 12.89
N LYS A 219 23.59 8.75 13.43
CA LYS A 219 23.71 8.98 14.88
C LYS A 219 22.32 9.01 15.48
N ILE A 220 21.98 7.99 16.26
CA ILE A 220 20.66 7.84 16.87
C ILE A 220 20.89 7.55 18.35
N GLY A 221 20.26 8.34 19.22
CA GLY A 221 20.32 8.16 20.66
C GLY A 221 19.51 6.94 21.13
N PRO A 222 19.85 6.37 22.30
CA PRO A 222 19.17 5.19 22.83
C PRO A 222 17.69 5.46 23.20
N ARG A 223 17.29 6.73 23.36
CA ARG A 223 15.93 7.17 23.67
C ARG A 223 15.26 7.96 22.54
N ASP A 224 15.87 8.01 21.36
CA ASP A 224 15.23 8.63 20.20
C ASP A 224 14.16 7.68 19.62
N LEU A 225 13.07 8.26 19.09
CA LEU A 225 12.08 7.51 18.31
C LEU A 225 12.43 7.61 16.83
N VAL A 226 12.47 6.46 16.16
CA VAL A 226 12.70 6.37 14.72
C VAL A 226 11.44 5.90 14.04
N ILE A 227 11.04 6.63 13.00
CA ILE A 227 9.90 6.28 12.14
C ILE A 227 10.41 6.16 10.71
N LEU A 228 10.12 5.04 10.06
CA LEU A 228 10.46 4.82 8.66
C LEU A 228 9.25 5.11 7.79
N LEU A 229 9.36 6.12 6.94
CA LEU A 229 8.37 6.41 5.91
C LEU A 229 8.95 6.06 4.55
N PHE A 230 8.23 5.33 3.70
CA PHE A 230 8.81 4.84 2.45
C PHE A 230 7.81 4.71 1.30
N ASP A 231 8.33 4.83 0.07
CA ASP A 231 7.58 4.70 -1.19
C ASP A 231 8.52 4.32 -2.36
N ASN A 232 7.96 3.78 -3.43
CA ASN A 232 8.67 3.43 -4.65
C ASN A 232 9.02 4.68 -5.48
N VAL A 233 10.26 4.72 -5.98
CA VAL A 233 10.69 5.61 -7.06
C VAL A 233 11.15 4.78 -8.26
N GLY A 234 10.33 4.78 -9.30
CA GLY A 234 10.67 4.06 -10.53
C GLY A 234 11.12 4.93 -11.68
N PHE A 235 11.94 4.32 -12.55
CA PHE A 235 12.60 4.93 -13.70
C PHE A 235 12.36 4.12 -14.97
N LYS A 236 11.99 4.79 -16.06
CA LYS A 236 11.73 4.12 -17.35
C LYS A 236 13.04 3.68 -18.00
N VAL A 237 13.14 2.40 -18.38
CA VAL A 237 14.26 1.87 -19.15
C VAL A 237 13.94 1.99 -20.64
N LEU A 238 14.77 2.71 -21.40
CA LEU A 238 14.60 2.92 -22.84
C LEU A 238 15.49 1.93 -23.64
N GLY A 239 14.94 1.30 -24.69
CA GLY A 239 15.67 0.35 -25.54
C GLY A 239 14.75 -0.69 -26.20
N ARG A 240 15.33 -1.72 -26.85
CA ARG A 240 14.58 -2.83 -27.49
C ARG A 240 13.75 -3.67 -26.50
N GLN A 241 14.11 -3.65 -25.21
CA GLN A 241 13.31 -4.20 -24.12
C GLN A 241 12.93 -3.05 -23.17
N ALA A 242 11.81 -2.39 -23.45
CA ALA A 242 11.28 -1.36 -22.56
C ALA A 242 10.89 -1.99 -21.21
N GLY A 243 11.30 -1.36 -20.11
CA GLY A 243 11.06 -1.85 -18.75
C GLY A 243 11.02 -0.72 -17.73
N TYR A 244 11.01 -1.08 -16.46
CA TYR A 244 11.01 -0.14 -15.34
C TYR A 244 12.02 -0.61 -14.29
N ASP A 245 12.96 0.26 -13.91
CA ASP A 245 13.84 0.04 -12.76
C ASP A 245 13.17 0.65 -11.52
N GLN A 246 12.92 -0.16 -10.51
CA GLN A 246 12.31 0.28 -9.25
C GLN A 246 13.36 0.42 -8.14
N TYR A 247 13.24 1.49 -7.37
CA TYR A 247 13.95 1.73 -6.13
C TYR A 247 12.92 2.13 -5.07
N THR A 248 13.28 2.04 -3.81
CA THR A 248 12.49 2.55 -2.69
C THR A 248 13.23 3.71 -2.05
N ILE A 249 12.52 4.81 -1.79
CA ILE A 249 13.00 5.93 -0.99
C ILE A 249 12.56 5.72 0.45
N PHE A 250 13.49 5.88 1.39
CA PHE A 250 13.24 5.87 2.82
C PHE A 250 13.48 7.26 3.40
N ASN A 251 12.46 7.81 4.03
CA ASN A 251 12.53 8.94 4.93
C ASN A 251 12.67 8.38 6.36
N VAL A 252 13.91 8.39 6.86
CA VAL A 252 14.22 8.02 8.24
C VAL A 252 14.01 9.25 9.12
N VAL A 253 12.88 9.29 9.81
CA VAL A 253 12.48 10.40 10.68
C VAL A 253 13.00 10.11 12.09
N ILE A 254 13.85 11.00 12.62
CA ILE A 254 14.43 10.87 13.96
C ILE A 254 13.81 11.92 14.85
N ILE A 255 13.10 11.48 15.89
CA ILE A 255 12.53 12.34 16.93
C ILE A 255 13.40 12.16 18.16
N THR A 256 14.11 13.23 18.50
CA THR A 256 15.12 13.19 19.56
C THR A 256 14.51 13.02 20.94
N GLU A 257 15.29 12.51 21.90
CA GLU A 257 14.89 12.47 23.32
C GLU A 257 14.39 13.84 23.82
N ALA A 258 15.01 14.95 23.37
CA ALA A 258 14.59 16.30 23.73
C ALA A 258 13.18 16.64 23.21
N GLN A 259 12.86 16.27 21.97
CA GLN A 259 11.53 16.47 21.38
C GLN A 259 10.47 15.55 22.02
N LEU A 260 10.86 14.36 22.47
CA LEU A 260 9.97 13.46 23.20
C LEU A 260 9.70 13.99 24.61
N LYS A 261 10.73 14.49 25.31
CA LYS A 261 10.59 15.15 26.62
C LYS A 261 9.64 16.32 26.59
N SER A 262 9.82 17.16 25.59
CA SER A 262 9.00 18.34 25.39
C SER A 262 7.55 17.97 24.99
N ALA A 263 7.34 16.83 24.33
CA ALA A 263 6.03 16.27 24.08
C ALA A 263 5.39 15.57 25.31
N GLY A 264 6.09 15.53 26.45
CA GLY A 264 5.59 14.99 27.71
C GLY A 264 6.06 13.58 28.06
N PHE A 265 6.91 12.95 27.25
CA PHE A 265 7.53 11.65 27.53
C PHE A 265 8.78 11.77 28.41
N TYR A 266 9.30 10.66 28.94
CA TYR A 266 10.53 10.64 29.74
C TYR A 266 10.50 11.63 30.93
N ARG A 267 9.40 11.60 31.70
CA ARG A 267 9.27 12.34 32.97
C ARG A 267 9.98 11.55 34.05
N ASP A 268 11.31 11.52 33.94
CA ASP A 268 12.18 10.76 34.81
C ASP A 268 12.05 11.25 36.28
N ASP A 269 11.84 12.55 36.48
CA ASP A 269 11.73 13.20 37.80
C ASP A 269 10.30 13.33 38.35
N ASP A 270 9.28 12.97 37.56
CA ASP A 270 7.86 13.08 37.94
C ASP A 270 7.08 11.85 37.47
N ALA A 271 7.19 10.77 38.24
CA ALA A 271 6.54 9.51 37.94
C ALA A 271 5.00 9.60 37.96
N SER A 272 4.44 10.55 38.71
CA SER A 272 2.99 10.69 38.91
C SER A 272 2.25 11.18 37.67
N ASN A 273 2.93 11.96 36.82
CA ASN A 273 2.36 12.52 35.60
C ASN A 273 2.86 11.84 34.32
N ARG A 274 3.37 10.60 34.41
CA ARG A 274 3.82 9.83 33.23
C ARG A 274 2.63 9.44 32.35
N ILE A 275 2.83 9.55 31.04
CA ILE A 275 1.84 9.09 30.05
C ILE A 275 1.78 7.56 30.09
N SER A 276 0.57 7.01 30.18
CA SER A 276 0.38 5.56 30.20
C SER A 276 0.87 4.92 28.91
N ARG A 277 1.78 3.95 29.05
CA ARG A 277 2.25 3.07 27.96
C ARG A 277 1.51 1.74 27.92
N LYS A 278 0.62 1.49 28.89
CA LYS A 278 -0.18 0.26 28.93
C LYS A 278 -1.34 0.40 27.95
N ARG A 279 -1.45 -0.54 27.01
CA ARG A 279 -2.62 -0.62 26.13
C ARG A 279 -3.89 -0.77 26.94
N ARG A 280 -4.97 -0.14 26.46
CA ARG A 280 -6.27 -0.13 27.15
C ARG A 280 -6.84 -1.54 27.27
N HIS A 281 -6.71 -2.30 26.18
CA HIS A 281 -7.08 -3.70 26.06
C HIS A 281 -6.34 -4.30 24.86
N THR A 282 -6.28 -5.63 24.77
CA THR A 282 -5.94 -6.29 23.51
C THR A 282 -7.21 -6.53 22.72
N TRP A 283 -7.12 -6.51 21.39
CA TRP A 283 -8.28 -6.82 20.55
C TRP A 283 -8.81 -8.23 20.81
N ARG A 284 -7.90 -9.20 21.04
CA ARG A 284 -8.23 -10.59 21.40
C ARG A 284 -9.08 -10.67 22.65
N ASP A 285 -8.74 -9.95 23.71
CA ASP A 285 -9.52 -9.99 24.94
C ASP A 285 -10.89 -9.34 24.75
N ARG A 286 -10.95 -8.29 23.93
CA ARG A 286 -12.21 -7.62 23.61
C ARG A 286 -13.17 -8.51 22.82
N ILE A 287 -12.68 -9.28 21.84
CA ILE A 287 -13.52 -10.23 21.08
C ILE A 287 -13.86 -11.49 21.88
N LYS A 288 -12.98 -11.96 22.77
CA LYS A 288 -13.27 -13.13 23.64
C LYS A 288 -14.45 -12.87 24.58
N ASN A 289 -14.64 -11.63 24.98
CA ASN A 289 -15.72 -11.21 25.86
C ASN A 289 -17.05 -10.94 25.12
N VAL A 290 -17.11 -11.24 23.82
CA VAL A 290 -18.27 -11.06 22.96
C VAL A 290 -18.72 -12.43 22.45
N SER A 291 -19.92 -12.85 22.86
CA SER A 291 -20.42 -14.21 22.67
C SER A 291 -21.71 -14.28 21.84
N THR A 292 -22.55 -13.25 21.88
CA THR A 292 -23.82 -13.19 21.13
C THR A 292 -23.70 -12.33 19.88
N ASP A 293 -24.58 -12.54 18.89
CA ASP A 293 -24.59 -11.74 17.66
C ASP A 293 -24.96 -10.27 17.92
N GLU A 294 -25.77 -9.99 18.94
CA GLU A 294 -26.04 -8.64 19.44
C GLU A 294 -24.76 -7.97 19.98
N GLU A 295 -23.97 -8.66 20.81
CA GLU A 295 -22.72 -8.11 21.35
C GLU A 295 -21.70 -7.86 20.23
N LYS A 296 -21.61 -8.76 19.24
CA LYS A 296 -20.75 -8.57 18.05
C LYS A 296 -21.18 -7.37 17.24
N THR A 297 -22.49 -7.23 17.02
CA THR A 297 -23.08 -6.08 16.33
C THR A 297 -22.79 -4.78 17.08
N GLN A 298 -22.91 -4.77 18.40
CA GLN A 298 -22.61 -3.61 19.22
C GLN A 298 -21.13 -3.23 19.15
N LEU A 299 -20.22 -4.20 19.29
CA LEU A 299 -18.78 -3.97 19.17
C LEU A 299 -18.41 -3.45 17.78
N ALA A 300 -18.93 -4.07 16.73
CA ALA A 300 -18.67 -3.64 15.35
C ALA A 300 -19.17 -2.21 15.09
N ARG A 301 -20.36 -1.86 15.59
CA ARG A 301 -20.90 -0.49 15.51
C ARG A 301 -20.07 0.51 16.30
N GLN A 302 -19.57 0.13 17.46
CA GLN A 302 -18.76 1.01 18.31
C GLN A 302 -17.43 1.38 17.66
N VAL A 303 -16.76 0.41 17.02
CA VAL A 303 -15.40 0.61 16.48
C VAL A 303 -15.44 1.08 15.03
N PHE A 304 -16.24 0.43 14.19
CA PHE A 304 -16.28 0.62 12.73
C PHE A 304 -17.50 1.41 12.25
N GLY A 305 -18.59 1.42 13.04
CA GLY A 305 -19.84 2.08 12.67
C GLY A 305 -19.75 3.60 12.76
N ILE A 306 -20.58 4.26 11.96
CA ILE A 306 -20.74 5.72 12.01
C ILE A 306 -21.49 6.07 13.29
N ASN A 307 -20.87 6.85 14.17
CA ASN A 307 -21.47 7.26 15.44
C ASN A 307 -22.10 8.67 15.38
N ALA A 308 -22.72 9.10 16.48
CA ALA A 308 -23.37 10.42 16.55
C ALA A 308 -22.38 11.57 16.29
N THR A 309 -21.19 11.53 16.88
CA THR A 309 -20.15 12.54 16.68
C THR A 309 -19.69 12.64 15.22
N ASP A 310 -19.59 11.51 14.50
CA ASP A 310 -19.25 11.49 13.08
C ASP A 310 -20.32 12.23 12.25
N TYR A 311 -21.61 12.03 12.58
CA TYR A 311 -22.72 12.74 11.94
C TYR A 311 -22.77 14.22 12.35
N GLU A 312 -22.45 14.58 13.58
CA GLU A 312 -22.37 15.98 14.02
C GLU A 312 -21.28 16.75 13.25
N ILE A 313 -20.10 16.16 13.08
CA ILE A 313 -19.01 16.74 12.29
C ILE A 313 -19.44 16.95 10.83
N LEU A 314 -20.07 15.95 10.22
CA LEU A 314 -20.59 16.08 8.86
C LEU A 314 -21.68 17.16 8.76
N SER A 315 -22.59 17.21 9.73
CA SER A 315 -23.69 18.16 9.77
C SER A 315 -23.20 19.59 9.88
N THR A 316 -22.21 19.81 10.74
CA THR A 316 -21.55 21.12 10.89
C THR A 316 -20.92 21.54 9.57
N CYS A 317 -20.15 20.65 8.92
CA CYS A 317 -19.55 20.94 7.62
C CYS A 317 -20.57 21.27 6.53
N VAL A 318 -21.73 20.60 6.52
CA VAL A 318 -22.80 20.87 5.55
C VAL A 318 -23.44 22.25 5.81
N LEU A 319 -23.83 22.52 7.05
CA LEU A 319 -24.54 23.76 7.39
C LEU A 319 -23.62 24.98 7.28
N GLU A 320 -22.34 24.86 7.62
CA GLU A 320 -21.36 25.91 7.38
C GLU A 320 -21.22 26.26 5.89
N ASP A 321 -21.25 25.25 5.02
CA ASP A 321 -21.14 25.48 3.58
C ASP A 321 -22.39 26.16 2.98
N ILE A 322 -23.56 25.91 3.56
CA ILE A 322 -24.80 26.59 3.18
C ILE A 322 -24.78 28.01 3.73
N LEU A 323 -24.45 28.19 5.00
CA LEU A 323 -24.36 29.49 5.65
C LEU A 323 -23.32 30.39 4.96
N PHE A 324 -22.22 29.83 4.46
CA PHE A 324 -21.27 30.59 3.63
C PHE A 324 -21.92 31.14 2.34
N ALA A 325 -22.76 30.35 1.67
CA ALA A 325 -23.46 30.80 0.46
C ALA A 325 -24.54 31.85 0.76
N ILE A 326 -25.10 31.85 1.98
CA ILE A 326 -26.03 32.87 2.46
C ILE A 326 -25.28 34.18 2.73
N ASP A 327 -24.26 34.14 3.58
CA ASP A 327 -23.54 35.34 4.05
C ASP A 327 -22.89 36.09 2.89
N TYR A 328 -22.29 35.36 1.95
CA TYR A 328 -21.63 35.95 0.77
C TYR A 328 -22.54 36.01 -0.47
N GLY A 329 -23.85 35.92 -0.27
CA GLY A 329 -24.81 35.82 -1.37
C GLY A 329 -24.77 37.04 -2.30
N GLU A 330 -24.53 38.24 -1.79
CA GLU A 330 -24.43 39.46 -2.61
C GLU A 330 -23.18 39.44 -3.51
N GLU A 331 -22.03 39.07 -2.96
CA GLU A 331 -20.76 38.95 -3.68
C GLU A 331 -20.81 37.87 -4.76
N LEU A 332 -21.55 36.79 -4.50
CA LEU A 332 -21.76 35.70 -5.45
C LEU A 332 -22.72 36.09 -6.59
N VAL A 333 -23.72 36.96 -6.32
CA VAL A 333 -24.68 37.46 -7.34
C VAL A 333 -24.08 38.58 -8.19
N ALA A 334 -23.21 39.42 -7.61
CA ALA A 334 -22.67 40.60 -8.27
C ALA A 334 -21.93 40.33 -9.60
N GLY A 335 -21.68 39.05 -9.95
CA GLY A 335 -21.08 38.66 -11.23
C GLY A 335 -19.61 39.08 -11.34
N ASN A 336 -19.09 39.78 -10.33
CA ASN A 336 -17.78 40.38 -10.36
C ASN A 336 -16.75 39.38 -9.86
N ARG A 337 -15.93 38.89 -10.78
CA ARG A 337 -14.81 37.98 -10.54
C ARG A 337 -13.91 38.43 -9.37
N SER A 338 -13.68 39.74 -9.25
CA SER A 338 -12.82 40.29 -8.20
C SER A 338 -13.40 40.07 -6.80
N SER A 339 -14.74 40.05 -6.67
CA SER A 339 -15.43 39.76 -5.41
C SER A 339 -15.27 38.30 -5.00
N ILE A 340 -15.44 37.35 -5.94
CA ILE A 340 -15.26 35.91 -5.64
C ILE A 340 -13.83 35.59 -5.23
N THR A 341 -12.82 36.23 -5.83
CA THR A 341 -11.41 36.01 -5.45
C THR A 341 -11.05 36.55 -4.08
N LYS A 342 -11.85 37.47 -3.52
CA LYS A 342 -11.70 38.01 -2.17
C LYS A 342 -12.41 37.19 -1.11
N LEU A 343 -13.28 36.25 -1.51
CA LEU A 343 -13.99 35.40 -0.56
C LEU A 343 -13.03 34.55 0.27
N PRO A 344 -13.39 34.24 1.53
CA PRO A 344 -12.64 33.29 2.32
C PRO A 344 -12.54 31.94 1.62
N ARG A 345 -11.55 31.14 2.02
CA ARG A 345 -11.27 29.84 1.39
C ARG A 345 -12.33 28.81 1.74
N PHE A 346 -13.45 28.84 1.00
CA PHE A 346 -14.58 27.90 1.12
C PHE A 346 -14.14 26.43 1.23
N ASP A 347 -13.09 26.03 0.50
CA ASP A 347 -12.55 24.67 0.54
C ASP A 347 -12.01 24.22 1.91
N ARG A 348 -11.90 25.14 2.89
CA ARG A 348 -11.34 24.90 4.23
C ARG A 348 -12.33 25.05 5.37
N ILE A 349 -13.52 25.55 5.08
CA ILE A 349 -14.55 25.74 6.09
C ILE A 349 -15.20 24.37 6.31
N VAL A 350 -14.97 23.78 7.47
CA VAL A 350 -15.53 22.47 7.85
C VAL A 350 -16.23 22.50 9.20
N ASN A 351 -15.98 23.56 9.98
CA ASN A 351 -16.68 23.87 11.22
C ASN A 351 -16.62 25.40 11.48
N GLU A 352 -17.38 25.83 12.49
CA GLU A 352 -17.45 27.22 12.96
C GLU A 352 -16.07 27.83 13.22
N LEU A 353 -15.18 27.14 13.93
CA LEU A 353 -13.83 27.64 14.20
C LEU A 353 -13.04 27.93 12.91
N THR A 354 -13.03 26.99 11.97
CA THR A 354 -12.32 27.17 10.70
C THR A 354 -12.90 28.28 9.86
N ARG A 355 -14.21 28.54 9.97
CA ARG A 355 -14.86 29.70 9.36
C ARG A 355 -14.37 30.99 9.99
N ASP A 356 -14.50 31.13 11.30
CA ASP A 356 -14.11 32.34 12.02
C ASP A 356 -12.64 32.71 11.75
N ILE A 357 -11.75 31.72 11.57
CA ILE A 357 -10.36 32.00 11.22
C ILE A 357 -10.23 32.44 9.75
N MET A 358 -10.95 31.81 8.82
CA MET A 358 -10.92 32.22 7.41
C MET A 358 -11.49 33.63 7.22
N ASP A 359 -12.53 34.00 7.95
CA ASP A 359 -13.16 35.32 7.88
C ASP A 359 -12.22 36.39 8.44
N ARG A 360 -11.58 36.13 9.60
CA ARG A 360 -10.54 37.01 10.16
C ARG A 360 -9.38 37.23 9.19
N LEU A 361 -8.94 36.17 8.50
CA LEU A 361 -7.85 36.28 7.52
C LEU A 361 -8.25 37.11 6.29
N SER A 362 -9.51 37.06 5.90
CA SER A 362 -10.04 37.92 4.85
C SER A 362 -10.01 39.39 5.27
N ALA A 363 -10.50 39.70 6.48
CA ALA A 363 -10.57 41.05 7.02
C ALA A 363 -9.18 41.73 7.18
N VAL A 364 -8.16 40.97 7.61
CA VAL A 364 -6.79 41.50 7.71
C VAL A 364 -6.23 41.88 6.34
N GLY A 365 -6.57 41.13 5.29
CA GLY A 365 -6.18 41.45 3.91
C GLY A 365 -6.74 42.77 3.40
N ASP A 366 -7.94 43.16 3.86
CA ASP A 366 -8.60 44.43 3.50
C ASP A 366 -8.13 45.63 4.36
N SER A 367 -7.58 45.39 5.56
CA SER A 367 -7.07 46.47 6.42
C SER A 367 -5.73 47.08 5.95
N ALA A 368 -4.92 46.32 5.21
CA ALA A 368 -3.63 46.79 4.69
C ALA A 368 -3.75 47.81 3.53
N THR A 369 -4.96 48.06 3.03
CA THR A 369 -5.24 49.03 1.96
C THR A 369 -5.95 50.30 2.44
N SER A 370 -6.30 50.43 3.73
CA SER A 370 -7.12 51.55 4.24
C SER A 370 -6.57 52.27 5.48
N SER A 371 -5.26 52.43 5.62
CA SER A 371 -4.71 53.45 6.53
C SER A 371 -3.52 54.20 5.93
N THR A 372 -3.82 55.40 5.42
CA THR A 372 -2.89 56.51 5.26
C THR A 372 -2.20 56.81 6.60
N LEU A 373 -0.88 56.59 6.67
CA LEU A 373 0.04 57.38 7.50
C LEU A 373 1.50 57.14 7.05
N ALA A 374 2.05 58.20 6.43
CA ALA A 374 3.44 58.62 6.30
C ALA A 374 4.52 57.64 5.79
N ALA A 375 5.15 58.08 4.69
CA ALA A 375 6.25 57.46 3.98
C ALA A 375 7.58 57.40 4.75
N SER A 376 8.31 56.29 4.60
CA SER A 376 9.76 56.33 4.31
C SER A 376 10.26 55.02 3.68
N THR A 377 10.84 55.18 2.48
CA THR A 377 11.77 54.30 1.74
C THR A 377 11.26 52.99 1.13
N GLN A 378 11.29 53.00 -0.21
CA GLN A 378 10.91 51.94 -1.14
C GLN A 378 11.71 50.64 -0.94
N SER A 379 11.01 49.59 -0.54
CA SER A 379 11.27 48.20 -0.94
C SER A 379 10.04 47.75 -1.74
N GLN A 380 10.27 47.06 -2.85
CA GLN A 380 9.28 46.78 -3.89
C GLN A 380 7.97 46.21 -3.34
N ALA A 381 6.88 46.86 -3.72
CA ALA A 381 5.51 46.53 -3.37
C ALA A 381 5.16 45.07 -3.71
N SER A 382 5.08 44.22 -2.69
CA SER A 382 4.27 43.01 -2.73
C SER A 382 2.80 43.44 -2.64
N ALA A 383 2.09 43.41 -3.77
CA ALA A 383 0.64 43.52 -3.77
C ALA A 383 0.06 42.51 -2.75
N GLY A 384 -0.88 42.99 -1.92
CA GLY A 384 -1.46 42.26 -0.80
C GLY A 384 -2.07 40.91 -1.21
N ILE A 385 -1.27 39.85 -1.09
CA ILE A 385 -1.72 38.48 -1.19
C ILE A 385 -1.80 37.94 0.23
N ILE A 386 -3.02 37.80 0.73
CA ILE A 386 -3.33 37.00 1.93
C ILE A 386 -2.57 35.67 1.78
N PRO A 387 -1.66 35.30 2.70
CA PRO A 387 -0.88 34.08 2.57
C PRO A 387 -1.82 32.90 2.41
N ARG A 388 -1.71 32.17 1.28
CA ARG A 388 -2.66 31.12 0.87
C ARG A 388 -3.08 30.15 1.98
N ASN A 389 -2.27 29.92 3.03
CA ASN A 389 -2.63 29.07 4.16
C ASN A 389 -1.99 29.56 5.48
N TYR A 390 -2.74 30.32 6.29
CA TYR A 390 -2.45 30.63 7.68
C TYR A 390 -3.64 30.14 8.53
N LEU A 391 -3.37 29.57 9.71
CA LEU A 391 -4.28 29.36 10.84
C LEU A 391 -3.36 29.47 12.09
N PRO A 392 -3.56 30.42 13.02
CA PRO A 392 -2.71 30.59 14.20
C PRO A 392 -3.10 29.69 15.40
N ARG A 393 -2.25 29.74 16.43
CA ARG A 393 -1.82 28.70 17.38
C ARG A 393 -2.54 28.63 18.74
N ASP A 394 -3.67 29.30 18.94
CA ASP A 394 -4.25 29.41 20.28
C ASP A 394 -5.60 28.70 20.35
N VAL A 395 -5.58 27.48 20.90
CA VAL A 395 -6.77 26.69 21.25
C VAL A 395 -6.87 26.65 22.76
N ASP A 396 -8.00 27.11 23.29
CA ASP A 396 -8.45 26.81 24.64
C ASP A 396 -9.48 25.67 24.52
N ASP A 397 -9.01 24.44 24.68
CA ASP A 397 -9.83 23.21 24.63
C ASP A 397 -10.45 22.96 26.01
N GLY A 398 -11.70 23.39 26.18
CA GLY A 398 -12.49 23.12 27.39
C GLY A 398 -12.94 21.66 27.49
N LEU A 399 -12.03 20.74 27.84
CA LEU A 399 -12.09 19.81 28.97
C LEU A 399 -11.00 18.72 28.81
N GLU A 400 -9.90 18.94 29.54
CA GLU A 400 -8.90 18.02 30.09
C GLU A 400 -8.33 16.92 29.18
N ILE A 401 -7.15 17.16 28.59
CA ILE A 401 -5.83 16.84 29.18
C ILE A 401 -4.77 17.83 28.63
N ALA A 402 -4.29 18.71 29.52
CA ALA A 402 -3.04 19.49 29.53
C ALA A 402 -2.28 19.77 28.20
N GLY A 403 -2.37 21.01 27.68
CA GLY A 403 -1.26 21.72 27.03
C GLY A 403 -0.36 22.44 28.08
N PRO A 404 0.80 23.05 27.73
CA PRO A 404 1.14 23.63 26.41
C PRO A 404 2.59 23.42 25.88
N GLY A 405 2.79 23.66 24.57
CA GLY A 405 3.96 24.37 24.00
C GLY A 405 5.08 23.59 23.28
N LEU A 406 5.13 23.60 21.93
CA LEU A 406 6.39 23.39 21.17
C LEU A 406 6.43 24.06 19.78
N LEU A 407 7.17 25.17 19.72
CA LEU A 407 8.21 25.53 18.73
C LEU A 407 8.53 27.03 18.87
N ASN A 408 8.92 27.44 20.08
CA ASN A 408 9.51 28.74 20.39
C ASN A 408 10.67 28.48 21.37
N SER A 409 11.82 27.98 20.88
CA SER A 409 13.12 28.07 21.57
C SER A 409 14.22 27.31 20.81
N VAL A 410 14.65 27.79 19.65
CA VAL A 410 16.05 27.66 19.20
C VAL A 410 16.41 28.97 18.46
N ARG A 411 16.38 30.07 19.20
CA ARG A 411 17.17 31.26 18.92
C ARG A 411 17.75 31.64 20.26
N ASP A 412 18.98 31.20 20.49
CA ASP A 412 20.00 31.92 21.24
C ASP A 412 21.22 31.02 21.33
N ASN A 413 22.18 31.28 20.44
CA ASN A 413 23.61 31.38 20.72
C ASN A 413 24.38 31.44 19.41
N GLY A 414 24.91 32.62 19.07
CA GLY A 414 26.00 32.74 18.11
C GLY A 414 25.90 33.90 17.12
N LEU A 415 26.28 35.08 17.62
CA LEU A 415 27.00 36.16 16.91
C LEU A 415 26.27 36.90 15.78
N GLU A 416 26.15 38.21 16.00
CA GLU A 416 25.91 39.25 15.02
C GLU A 416 26.83 39.05 13.81
N ASP A 417 26.23 38.92 12.63
CA ASP A 417 26.86 39.37 11.40
C ASP A 417 25.77 40.03 10.55
N ASP A 418 25.91 41.35 10.44
CA ASP A 418 25.08 42.22 9.63
C ASP A 418 25.03 41.70 8.18
N SER A 419 23.82 41.69 7.59
CA SER A 419 23.44 41.28 6.21
C SER A 419 22.77 39.90 6.01
N GLY A 420 21.83 39.50 6.89
CA GLY A 420 21.19 38.18 6.80
C GLY A 420 19.83 38.15 6.06
N ALA A 421 19.79 37.69 4.81
CA ALA A 421 18.57 37.10 4.25
C ALA A 421 18.15 35.89 5.08
N VAL A 422 16.91 35.83 5.55
CA VAL A 422 16.39 34.71 6.36
C VAL A 422 16.46 33.41 5.55
N VAL A 423 17.47 32.59 5.80
CA VAL A 423 17.59 31.23 5.24
C VAL A 423 16.58 30.34 5.95
N GLY A 424 15.46 30.03 5.29
CA GLY A 424 14.46 29.10 5.83
C GLY A 424 14.98 27.66 5.87
N GLU A 425 14.82 26.98 7.01
CA GLU A 425 15.10 25.54 7.13
C GLU A 425 14.27 24.72 6.13
N ASN A 426 14.93 23.79 5.42
CA ASN A 426 14.25 22.87 4.52
C ASN A 426 13.36 21.88 5.30
N ARG A 427 12.45 21.20 4.60
CA ARG A 427 11.49 20.27 5.23
C ARG A 427 12.16 19.08 5.92
N TYR A 428 13.35 18.68 5.49
CA TYR A 428 14.05 17.54 6.09
C TYR A 428 14.63 17.91 7.46
N GLY A 429 15.29 19.08 7.56
CA GLY A 429 15.78 19.62 8.82
C GLY A 429 14.67 19.81 9.86
N ARG A 430 13.55 20.43 9.45
CA ARG A 430 12.40 20.66 10.33
C ARG A 430 11.79 19.39 10.95
N ASN A 431 11.91 18.25 10.27
CA ASN A 431 11.35 16.98 10.73
C ASN A 431 12.42 16.02 11.25
N GLY A 432 13.69 16.43 11.36
CA GLY A 432 14.77 15.50 11.72
C GLY A 432 14.90 14.33 10.73
N THR A 433 14.56 14.55 9.46
CA THR A 433 14.48 13.49 8.45
C THR A 433 15.79 13.34 7.70
N LYS A 434 16.25 12.09 7.58
CA LYS A 434 17.30 11.68 6.64
C LYS A 434 16.69 10.91 5.48
N LEU A 435 17.24 11.13 4.29
CA LEU A 435 16.77 10.51 3.06
C LEU A 435 17.75 9.42 2.63
N GLN A 436 17.21 8.24 2.34
CA GLN A 436 17.96 7.08 1.86
C GLN A 436 17.24 6.49 0.66
N VAL A 437 17.98 5.83 -0.23
CA VAL A 437 17.41 5.22 -1.44
C VAL A 437 18.08 3.89 -1.66
N GLU A 438 17.26 2.87 -1.87
CA GLU A 438 17.72 1.52 -2.03
C GLU A 438 17.00 0.80 -3.17
N LYS A 439 17.68 -0.16 -3.79
CA LYS A 439 17.15 -0.89 -4.95
C LYS A 439 16.24 -2.03 -4.50
N ILE A 440 15.02 -1.68 -4.08
CA ILE A 440 13.98 -2.59 -3.61
C ILE A 440 12.66 -2.24 -4.31
N ASP A 441 11.85 -3.27 -4.60
CA ASP A 441 10.51 -3.12 -5.18
C ASP A 441 9.44 -3.49 -4.15
N LEU A 442 8.66 -2.51 -3.68
CA LEU A 442 7.61 -2.72 -2.68
C LEU A 442 6.41 -3.55 -3.18
N SER A 443 6.35 -3.92 -4.47
CA SER A 443 5.35 -4.88 -4.95
C SER A 443 5.63 -6.31 -4.49
N ALA A 444 6.88 -6.62 -4.13
CA ALA A 444 7.27 -7.94 -3.66
C ALA A 444 7.03 -8.10 -2.14
N LYS A 445 6.39 -9.20 -1.75
CA LYS A 445 6.11 -9.51 -0.33
C LYS A 445 7.37 -9.55 0.52
N SER A 446 8.43 -10.14 -0.02
CA SER A 446 9.75 -10.23 0.63
C SER A 446 10.40 -8.86 0.87
N SER A 447 10.14 -7.86 0.03
CA SER A 447 10.62 -6.50 0.25
C SER A 447 9.98 -5.86 1.47
N VAL A 448 8.64 -5.95 1.56
CA VAL A 448 7.88 -5.38 2.67
C VAL A 448 8.23 -6.07 3.99
N ASP A 449 8.32 -7.40 3.96
CA ASP A 449 8.73 -8.25 5.09
C ASP A 449 10.11 -7.86 5.63
N ALA A 450 11.10 -7.71 4.75
CA ALA A 450 12.45 -7.32 5.17
C ALA A 450 12.53 -5.90 5.75
N ILE A 451 11.75 -4.95 5.23
CA ILE A 451 11.65 -3.59 5.80
C ILE A 451 11.03 -3.64 7.21
N MET A 452 10.02 -4.49 7.42
CA MET A 452 9.43 -4.71 8.75
C MET A 452 10.47 -5.30 9.72
N GLN A 453 11.17 -6.37 9.34
CA GLN A 453 12.22 -7.00 10.17
C GLN A 453 13.35 -6.04 10.49
N TYR A 454 13.76 -5.22 9.52
CA TYR A 454 14.77 -4.21 9.73
C TYR A 454 14.36 -3.19 10.81
N SER A 455 13.09 -2.78 10.81
CA SER A 455 12.56 -1.84 11.80
C SER A 455 12.52 -2.45 13.21
N VAL A 456 12.16 -3.73 13.30
CA VAL A 456 12.21 -4.50 14.56
C VAL A 456 13.64 -4.62 15.08
N THR A 457 14.55 -5.12 14.25
CA THR A 457 15.97 -5.26 14.58
C THR A 457 16.56 -3.92 15.00
N PHE A 458 16.15 -2.83 14.36
CA PHE A 458 16.61 -1.49 14.71
C PHE A 458 16.15 -1.08 16.12
N ALA A 459 14.88 -1.28 16.46
CA ALA A 459 14.34 -1.01 17.79
C ALA A 459 14.98 -1.87 18.88
N GLU A 460 15.20 -3.16 18.62
CA GLU A 460 15.88 -4.07 19.55
C GLU A 460 17.31 -3.62 19.86
N ASN A 461 18.06 -3.16 18.85
CA ASN A 461 19.40 -2.62 19.04
C ASN A 461 19.39 -1.33 19.88
N GLN A 462 18.40 -0.44 19.67
CA GLN A 462 18.24 0.74 20.54
C GLN A 462 17.97 0.35 21.99
N LEU A 463 17.10 -0.62 22.23
CA LEU A 463 16.78 -1.10 23.57
C LEU A 463 17.99 -1.78 24.23
N ALA A 464 18.76 -2.56 23.48
CA ALA A 464 20.00 -3.17 23.96
C ALA A 464 21.04 -2.11 24.36
N GLU A 465 21.21 -1.07 23.55
CA GLU A 465 22.13 0.03 23.87
C GLU A 465 21.65 0.87 25.06
N TRP A 466 20.33 1.12 25.17
CA TRP A 466 19.77 1.76 26.35
C TRP A 466 20.04 0.93 27.62
N ARG A 467 19.81 -0.39 27.59
CA ARG A 467 20.09 -1.27 28.74
C ARG A 467 21.56 -1.21 29.14
N ARG A 468 22.49 -1.19 28.17
CA ARG A 468 23.93 -1.01 28.43
C ARG A 468 24.25 0.35 29.05
N THR A 469 23.55 1.40 28.64
CA THR A 469 23.78 2.78 29.07
C THR A 469 22.85 3.25 30.19
N LYS A 470 21.99 2.38 30.74
CA LYS A 470 20.98 2.72 31.77
C LYS A 470 21.58 3.41 32.99
N HIS A 471 22.80 3.03 33.39
CA HIS A 471 23.55 3.64 34.50
C HIS A 471 23.84 5.15 34.32
N LYS A 472 23.68 5.69 33.10
CA LYS A 472 23.84 7.11 32.80
C LYS A 472 22.55 7.92 33.02
N TYR A 473 21.45 7.25 33.35
CA TYR A 473 20.14 7.85 33.57
C TYR A 473 19.72 7.67 35.04
N PRO A 474 18.75 8.47 35.55
CA PRO A 474 18.18 8.26 36.87
C PRO A 474 17.66 6.82 37.09
N ALA A 475 17.58 6.37 38.33
CA ALA A 475 17.15 5.00 38.65
C ALA A 475 15.74 4.70 38.13
N ASP A 476 14.84 5.69 38.23
CA ASP A 476 13.43 5.59 37.82
C ASP A 476 13.21 5.97 36.35
N ALA A 477 14.28 6.12 35.57
CA ALA A 477 14.19 6.68 34.24
C ALA A 477 13.45 5.73 33.29
N GLU A 478 12.53 6.28 32.49
CA GLU A 478 11.64 5.46 31.65
C GLU A 478 12.38 4.72 30.53
N GLU A 479 11.90 3.55 30.13
CA GLU A 479 12.46 2.83 28.97
C GLU A 479 12.27 3.65 27.67
N PRO A 480 13.08 3.42 26.62
CA PRO A 480 12.90 4.07 25.32
C PRO A 480 11.52 3.84 24.72
N ILE A 481 10.98 4.82 24.00
CA ILE A 481 9.70 4.70 23.27
C ILE A 481 9.71 3.58 22.22
N ALA A 482 10.89 3.15 21.75
CA ALA A 482 11.04 1.98 20.90
C ALA A 482 10.47 0.67 21.52
N SER A 483 10.32 0.60 22.85
CA SER A 483 9.62 -0.51 23.53
C SER A 483 8.09 -0.44 23.42
N THR A 484 7.57 0.72 23.03
CA THR A 484 6.13 1.04 23.04
C THR A 484 5.55 1.08 21.63
N ILE A 485 6.30 1.52 20.62
CA ILE A 485 5.87 1.52 19.22
C ILE A 485 7.05 1.48 18.25
N ILE A 486 6.91 0.70 17.19
CA ILE A 486 7.80 0.70 16.02
C ILE A 486 6.98 1.21 14.82
N GLY A 487 7.26 2.44 14.40
CA GLY A 487 6.44 3.15 13.41
C GLY A 487 6.93 2.96 11.96
N LEU A 488 6.06 2.41 11.12
CA LEU A 488 6.21 2.33 9.67
C LEU A 488 5.09 3.14 9.00
N GLY A 489 5.41 3.92 7.97
CA GLY A 489 4.42 4.65 7.17
C GLY A 489 4.65 4.48 5.67
N CYS A 490 3.60 4.13 4.94
CA CYS A 490 3.65 3.93 3.48
C CYS A 490 2.28 4.14 2.84
N ASP A 491 2.24 4.09 1.51
CA ASP A 491 0.99 4.18 0.75
C ASP A 491 0.13 2.90 0.91
N GLY A 492 -1.04 2.90 0.29
CA GLY A 492 -2.07 1.88 0.55
C GLY A 492 -1.65 0.45 0.18
N GLN A 493 -0.88 0.23 -0.90
CA GLN A 493 -0.60 -1.13 -1.37
C GLN A 493 0.46 -1.86 -0.52
N PRO A 494 1.62 -1.27 -0.20
CA PRO A 494 2.59 -1.84 0.73
C PRO A 494 2.03 -1.93 2.16
N ALA A 495 1.23 -0.96 2.61
CA ALA A 495 0.58 -1.04 3.92
C ALA A 495 -0.36 -2.25 4.00
N ALA A 496 -1.18 -2.47 2.97
CA ALA A 496 -2.05 -3.63 2.91
C ALA A 496 -1.27 -4.94 2.88
N GLN A 497 -0.13 -4.96 2.21
CA GLN A 497 0.75 -6.12 2.15
C GLN A 497 1.42 -6.42 3.50
N ALA A 498 1.85 -5.39 4.23
CA ALA A 498 2.38 -5.53 5.59
C ALA A 498 1.33 -6.10 6.55
N GLN A 499 0.07 -5.61 6.46
CA GLN A 499 -1.03 -6.16 7.26
C GLN A 499 -1.30 -7.64 6.97
N ARG A 500 -1.26 -8.04 5.68
CA ARG A 500 -1.39 -9.46 5.31
C ARG A 500 -0.24 -10.32 5.84
N ILE A 501 0.99 -9.81 5.89
CA ILE A 501 2.14 -10.49 6.52
C ILE A 501 1.85 -10.72 8.00
N LEU A 502 1.39 -9.69 8.72
CA LEU A 502 1.03 -9.81 10.15
C LEU A 502 -0.09 -10.83 10.39
N PHE A 503 -1.08 -10.92 9.49
CA PHE A 503 -2.12 -11.94 9.55
C PHE A 503 -1.62 -13.35 9.24
N ASP A 504 -0.78 -13.51 8.21
CA ASP A 504 -0.17 -14.81 7.90
C ASP A 504 0.63 -15.33 9.11
N GLU A 505 1.38 -14.45 9.79
CA GLU A 505 2.06 -14.81 11.04
C GLU A 505 1.08 -15.18 12.15
N TYR A 506 0.03 -14.37 12.32
CA TYR A 506 -0.99 -14.66 13.33
C TYR A 506 -1.61 -16.04 13.14
N GLU A 507 -1.90 -16.44 11.90
CA GLU A 507 -2.44 -17.78 11.58
C GLU A 507 -1.45 -18.90 11.92
N VAL A 508 -0.17 -18.71 11.58
CA VAL A 508 0.90 -19.72 11.81
C VAL A 508 1.22 -19.87 13.30
N TYR A 509 1.33 -18.77 14.03
CA TYR A 509 1.80 -18.72 15.42
C TYR A 509 0.67 -18.77 16.46
N ARG A 510 -0.57 -19.08 16.03
CA ARG A 510 -1.77 -19.22 16.89
C ARG A 510 -1.61 -20.25 18.03
N TYR A 511 -0.59 -21.12 17.99
CA TYR A 511 -0.40 -22.26 18.89
C TYR A 511 0.88 -22.24 19.76
N GLY A 512 1.43 -21.06 20.08
CA GLY A 512 2.38 -20.94 21.21
C GLY A 512 3.87 -20.87 20.87
N ASN A 513 4.23 -20.49 19.64
CA ASN A 513 5.60 -20.09 19.28
C ASN A 513 5.69 -18.56 19.24
N ASP A 514 6.85 -18.00 19.61
CA ASP A 514 7.13 -16.56 19.52
C ASP A 514 6.96 -16.07 18.07
N SER A 515 6.05 -15.10 17.87
CA SER A 515 5.87 -14.43 16.56
C SER A 515 7.16 -13.71 16.16
N ALA A 516 7.44 -13.63 14.85
CA ALA A 516 8.63 -12.93 14.39
C ALA A 516 8.49 -11.40 14.49
N TYR A 517 7.27 -10.89 14.62
CA TYR A 517 6.98 -9.47 14.82
C TYR A 517 6.41 -9.17 16.21
N PRO A 518 6.88 -8.10 16.87
CA PRO A 518 6.33 -7.69 18.16
C PRO A 518 4.94 -7.02 17.99
N GLU A 519 4.08 -7.14 19.01
CA GLU A 519 2.72 -6.56 18.99
C GLU A 519 2.67 -5.01 18.88
N HIS A 520 3.79 -4.36 19.15
CA HIS A 520 3.93 -2.90 19.06
C HIS A 520 4.52 -2.42 17.72
N LEU A 521 4.69 -3.32 16.73
CA LEU A 521 4.91 -2.93 15.34
C LEU A 521 3.64 -2.33 14.76
N PHE A 522 3.74 -1.09 14.28
CA PHE A 522 2.60 -0.34 13.74
C PHE A 522 2.88 0.13 12.32
N VAL A 523 1.97 -0.22 11.41
CA VAL A 523 1.99 0.21 10.01
C VAL A 523 0.85 1.20 9.79
N SER A 524 1.21 2.47 9.62
CA SER A 524 0.26 3.54 9.30
C SER A 524 -0.02 3.56 7.80
N PRO A 525 -1.29 3.45 7.37
CA PRO A 525 -1.65 3.81 6.01
C PRO A 525 -1.60 5.33 5.83
N GLY A 526 -1.21 5.77 4.64
CA GLY A 526 -1.16 7.16 4.22
C GLY A 526 -2.53 7.83 4.02
N GLY A 527 -2.72 9.02 4.57
CA GLY A 527 -3.97 9.80 4.43
C GLY A 527 -4.15 10.39 3.03
N PHE A 528 -3.06 10.76 2.34
CA PHE A 528 -3.14 11.33 0.99
C PHE A 528 -3.64 10.32 -0.04
N HIS A 529 -3.14 9.08 0.00
CA HIS A 529 -3.62 8.00 -0.87
C HIS A 529 -5.05 7.56 -0.53
N MET A 530 -5.44 7.64 0.75
CA MET A 530 -6.83 7.38 1.15
C MET A 530 -7.79 8.43 0.56
N VAL A 531 -7.42 9.72 0.59
CA VAL A 531 -8.17 10.78 -0.11
C VAL A 531 -8.24 10.51 -1.61
N LEU A 532 -7.12 10.17 -2.24
CA LEU A 532 -7.07 9.85 -3.67
C LEU A 532 -8.02 8.71 -4.00
N LYS A 533 -8.05 7.67 -3.16
CA LYS A 533 -8.94 6.53 -3.36
C LYS A 533 -10.41 6.92 -3.21
N LEU A 534 -10.72 7.73 -2.20
CA LEU A 534 -12.07 8.23 -1.97
C LEU A 534 -12.57 9.11 -3.13
N LEU A 535 -11.72 9.98 -3.68
CA LEU A 535 -12.02 10.77 -4.87
C LEU A 535 -12.33 9.90 -6.09
N ASN A 536 -11.53 8.86 -6.32
CA ASN A 536 -11.75 7.90 -7.40
C ASN A 536 -13.06 7.12 -7.19
N VAL A 537 -13.37 6.72 -5.97
CA VAL A 537 -14.63 6.05 -5.62
C VAL A 537 -15.84 6.96 -5.83
N ASN A 538 -15.75 8.22 -5.41
CA ASN A 538 -16.78 9.21 -5.67
C ASN A 538 -16.96 9.43 -7.18
N GLY A 539 -15.86 9.56 -7.94
CA GLY A 539 -15.91 9.63 -9.41
C GLY A 539 -16.53 8.39 -10.06
N GLU A 540 -16.29 7.20 -9.51
CA GLU A 540 -16.85 5.93 -9.96
C GLU A 540 -18.36 5.82 -9.75
N ILE A 541 -18.85 6.32 -8.62
CA ILE A 541 -20.28 6.24 -8.27
C ILE A 541 -21.07 7.30 -9.03
N PHE A 542 -20.55 8.53 -9.12
CA PHE A 542 -21.29 9.69 -9.64
C PHE A 542 -20.84 10.14 -11.02
N GLU A 543 -20.19 9.25 -11.79
CA GLU A 543 -19.58 9.55 -13.08
C GLU A 543 -20.49 10.36 -14.00
N ASP A 544 -21.71 9.88 -14.22
CA ASP A 544 -22.64 10.45 -15.21
C ASP A 544 -23.06 11.89 -14.88
N ILE A 545 -23.31 12.19 -13.60
CA ILE A 545 -23.64 13.55 -13.15
C ILE A 545 -22.40 14.44 -13.15
N LEU A 546 -21.26 13.95 -12.64
CA LEU A 546 -20.03 14.72 -12.62
C LEU A 546 -19.56 15.07 -14.02
N ARG A 547 -19.71 14.16 -15.00
CA ARG A 547 -19.39 14.42 -16.41
C ARG A 547 -20.17 15.61 -16.97
N GLU A 548 -21.46 15.66 -16.70
CA GLU A 548 -22.34 16.71 -17.21
C GLU A 548 -22.02 18.08 -16.60
N ILE A 549 -21.73 18.11 -15.30
CA ILE A 549 -21.46 19.35 -14.58
C ILE A 549 -20.06 19.86 -14.94
N VAL A 550 -19.04 19.01 -14.84
CA VAL A 550 -17.64 19.37 -15.15
C VAL A 550 -17.49 19.73 -16.63
N GLY A 551 -18.31 19.12 -17.50
CA GLY A 551 -18.39 19.47 -18.92
C GLY A 551 -18.76 20.94 -19.19
N ALA A 552 -19.35 21.64 -18.22
CA ALA A 552 -19.68 23.07 -18.35
C ALA A 552 -18.43 23.96 -18.42
N TRP A 553 -17.30 23.55 -17.82
CA TRP A 553 -16.04 24.29 -17.88
C TRP A 553 -14.86 23.49 -18.47
N ARG A 554 -15.03 22.18 -18.71
CA ARG A 554 -14.02 21.33 -19.36
C ARG A 554 -14.51 20.83 -20.71
N ASN A 555 -13.85 21.27 -21.78
CA ASN A 555 -14.28 21.09 -23.16
C ASN A 555 -13.90 19.76 -23.84
N SER A 556 -13.32 18.80 -23.13
CA SER A 556 -12.98 17.48 -23.70
C SER A 556 -13.12 16.35 -22.70
N THR A 557 -13.39 15.14 -23.20
CA THR A 557 -13.52 13.93 -22.37
C THR A 557 -12.29 13.67 -21.52
N ASP A 558 -11.08 13.87 -22.05
CA ASP A 558 -9.83 13.69 -21.29
C ASP A 558 -9.71 14.70 -20.15
N LYS A 559 -10.12 15.95 -20.38
CA LYS A 559 -10.13 16.96 -19.33
C LYS A 559 -11.17 16.63 -18.27
N VAL A 560 -12.35 16.13 -18.64
CA VAL A 560 -13.35 15.68 -17.67
C VAL A 560 -12.84 14.46 -16.89
N ASN A 561 -12.22 13.48 -17.56
CA ASN A 561 -11.62 12.31 -16.92
C ASN A 561 -10.53 12.69 -15.92
N PHE A 562 -9.76 13.74 -16.17
CA PHE A 562 -8.76 14.25 -15.23
C PHE A 562 -9.37 14.73 -13.91
N PHE A 563 -10.61 15.21 -13.91
CA PHE A 563 -11.35 15.56 -12.70
C PHE A 563 -11.92 14.31 -12.01
N ILE A 564 -12.59 13.44 -12.78
CA ILE A 564 -13.31 12.27 -12.24
C ILE A 564 -12.35 11.21 -11.68
N TRP A 565 -11.23 11.00 -12.37
CA TRP A 565 -10.21 9.99 -12.06
C TRP A 565 -8.86 10.67 -11.79
N PRO A 566 -8.75 11.44 -10.71
CA PRO A 566 -7.52 12.16 -10.42
C PRO A 566 -6.40 11.15 -10.13
N ASN A 567 -5.19 11.48 -10.56
CA ASN A 567 -3.96 10.81 -10.13
C ASN A 567 -3.29 11.52 -8.95
N ASP A 568 -3.76 12.73 -8.63
CA ASP A 568 -3.35 13.53 -7.47
C ASP A 568 -4.62 14.22 -6.91
N PRO A 569 -4.93 14.11 -5.61
CA PRO A 569 -6.06 14.79 -4.99
C PRO A 569 -6.21 16.28 -5.32
N ASN A 570 -5.10 17.00 -5.53
CA ASN A 570 -5.10 18.42 -5.85
C ASN A 570 -5.71 18.73 -7.23
N GLN A 571 -5.73 17.76 -8.15
CA GLN A 571 -6.32 17.90 -9.49
C GLN A 571 -7.81 18.19 -9.43
N ARG A 572 -8.51 17.56 -8.47
CA ARG A 572 -9.94 17.75 -8.23
C ARG A 572 -10.21 18.82 -7.19
N LYS A 573 -9.42 18.90 -6.12
CA LYS A 573 -9.60 19.82 -4.98
C LYS A 573 -9.79 21.30 -5.36
N LEU A 574 -9.09 21.79 -6.39
CA LEU A 574 -9.16 23.19 -6.80
C LEU A 574 -10.50 23.56 -7.45
N GLU A 575 -11.18 22.59 -8.05
CA GLU A 575 -12.40 22.78 -8.85
C GLU A 575 -13.66 22.35 -8.09
N GLU A 576 -13.55 21.24 -7.36
CA GLU A 576 -14.60 20.63 -6.54
C GLU A 576 -15.33 21.64 -5.65
N LYS A 577 -14.58 22.55 -5.04
CA LYS A 577 -15.09 23.59 -4.15
C LYS A 577 -16.09 24.54 -4.84
N TRP A 578 -15.87 24.85 -6.11
CA TRP A 578 -16.71 25.80 -6.85
C TRP A 578 -18.03 25.17 -7.22
N PHE A 579 -17.98 23.90 -7.62
CA PHE A 579 -19.16 23.10 -7.88
C PHE A 579 -20.04 22.99 -6.62
N GLN A 580 -19.43 22.65 -5.48
CA GLN A 580 -20.15 22.56 -4.19
C GLN A 580 -20.78 23.90 -3.78
N LEU A 581 -20.04 25.00 -3.92
CA LEU A 581 -20.54 26.33 -3.61
C LEU A 581 -21.67 26.75 -4.55
N ALA A 582 -21.57 26.43 -5.85
CA ALA A 582 -22.60 26.71 -6.85
C ALA A 582 -23.92 26.00 -6.52
N SER A 583 -23.86 24.73 -6.11
CA SER A 583 -25.05 23.98 -5.68
C SER A 583 -25.78 24.68 -4.52
N ASN A 584 -25.06 25.05 -3.47
CA ASN A 584 -25.64 25.74 -2.32
C ASN A 584 -26.19 27.11 -2.72
N HIS A 585 -25.43 27.86 -3.53
CA HIS A 585 -25.83 29.18 -4.02
C HIS A 585 -27.15 29.14 -4.81
N VAL A 586 -27.31 28.20 -5.75
CA VAL A 586 -28.54 28.08 -6.54
C VAL A 586 -29.74 27.79 -5.65
N ALA A 587 -29.61 26.93 -4.64
CA ALA A 587 -30.67 26.65 -3.68
C ALA A 587 -31.03 27.88 -2.82
N VAL A 588 -30.02 28.61 -2.33
CA VAL A 588 -30.20 29.88 -1.58
C VAL A 588 -30.93 30.92 -2.43
N GLN A 589 -30.51 31.13 -3.68
CA GLN A 589 -31.11 32.11 -4.58
C GLN A 589 -32.58 31.79 -4.90
N HIS A 590 -32.89 30.50 -5.11
CA HIS A 590 -34.28 30.08 -5.30
C HIS A 590 -35.15 30.39 -4.09
N LEU A 591 -34.66 30.07 -2.88
CA LEU A 591 -35.40 30.37 -1.65
C LEU A 591 -35.52 31.85 -1.37
N ARG A 592 -34.49 32.67 -1.67
CA ARG A 592 -34.57 34.12 -1.53
C ARG A 592 -35.64 34.73 -2.44
N LYS A 593 -35.77 34.22 -3.67
CA LYS A 593 -36.80 34.67 -4.60
C LYS A 593 -38.22 34.31 -4.15
N THR A 594 -38.39 33.19 -3.44
CA THR A 594 -39.72 32.67 -3.02
C THR A 594 -40.13 33.12 -1.62
N LYS A 595 -39.20 33.24 -0.68
CA LYS A 595 -39.43 33.62 0.74
C LYS A 595 -38.92 35.02 1.12
N GLY A 596 -38.21 35.72 0.24
CA GLY A 596 -37.51 36.97 0.52
C GLY A 596 -36.08 36.74 1.06
N ASP A 597 -35.31 37.80 1.32
CA ASP A 597 -33.87 37.73 1.68
C ASP A 597 -33.57 36.97 2.99
N LYS A 598 -34.62 36.72 3.76
CA LYS A 598 -34.60 36.22 5.12
C LYS A 598 -34.57 34.68 5.18
N VAL A 599 -33.60 34.04 4.53
CA VAL A 599 -33.43 32.58 4.46
C VAL A 599 -32.34 32.08 5.44
N THR A 600 -32.59 30.97 6.12
CA THR A 600 -31.64 30.31 7.04
C THR A 600 -30.96 29.09 6.42
N ALA A 601 -29.82 28.65 6.98
CA ALA A 601 -29.10 27.49 6.46
C ALA A 601 -29.92 26.19 6.58
N VAL A 602 -30.67 26.05 7.68
CA VAL A 602 -31.58 24.92 7.90
C VAL A 602 -32.70 24.89 6.86
N GLU A 603 -33.31 26.04 6.53
CA GLU A 603 -34.37 26.10 5.52
C GLU A 603 -33.88 25.72 4.12
N VAL A 604 -32.63 26.04 3.77
CA VAL A 604 -32.03 25.65 2.49
C VAL A 604 -31.84 24.15 2.41
N ASP A 605 -31.31 23.54 3.48
CA ASP A 605 -31.15 22.09 3.55
C ASP A 605 -32.51 21.38 3.47
N ASP A 606 -33.52 21.87 4.19
CA ASP A 606 -34.88 21.33 4.17
C ASP A 606 -35.53 21.39 2.78
N PHE A 607 -35.33 22.50 2.06
CA PHE A 607 -35.76 22.63 0.68
C PHE A 607 -35.07 21.61 -0.24
N MET A 608 -33.75 21.45 -0.14
CA MET A 608 -33.01 20.47 -0.93
C MET A 608 -33.49 19.04 -0.62
N LEU A 609 -33.77 18.73 0.65
CA LEU A 609 -34.33 17.45 1.08
C LEU A 609 -35.74 17.22 0.53
N GLU A 610 -36.61 18.24 0.55
CA GLU A 610 -37.96 18.14 -0.02
C GLU A 610 -37.91 17.85 -1.51
N ARG A 611 -37.06 18.57 -2.25
CA ARG A 611 -36.82 18.34 -3.67
C ARG A 611 -36.29 16.92 -3.94
N ALA A 612 -35.35 16.44 -3.14
CA ALA A 612 -34.84 15.08 -3.23
C ALA A 612 -35.92 14.00 -2.94
N ARG A 613 -36.89 14.28 -2.05
CA ARG A 613 -38.03 13.35 -1.82
C ARG A 613 -38.91 13.24 -3.05
N GLN A 614 -39.09 14.35 -3.77
CA GLN A 614 -39.91 14.40 -4.98
C GLN A 614 -39.20 13.72 -6.15
N TYR A 615 -37.98 14.13 -6.47
CA TYR A 615 -37.32 13.73 -7.72
C TYR A 615 -36.06 12.87 -7.49
N PRO A 616 -35.94 11.70 -8.17
CA PRO A 616 -34.76 10.82 -8.06
C PRO A 616 -33.44 11.51 -8.40
N LEU A 617 -33.43 12.37 -9.43
CA LEU A 617 -32.23 13.09 -9.86
C LEU A 617 -31.72 14.06 -8.78
N CYS A 618 -32.63 14.77 -8.09
CA CYS A 618 -32.29 15.64 -6.96
C CYS A 618 -31.73 14.82 -5.78
N ALA A 619 -32.28 13.63 -5.50
CA ALA A 619 -31.76 12.74 -4.47
C ALA A 619 -30.34 12.24 -4.77
N LEU A 620 -30.07 11.86 -6.02
CA LEU A 620 -28.75 11.42 -6.45
C LEU A 620 -27.72 12.56 -6.35
N PHE A 621 -28.11 13.77 -6.75
CA PHE A 621 -27.26 14.94 -6.64
C PHE A 621 -26.96 15.31 -5.17
N LEU A 622 -27.96 15.23 -4.29
CA LEU A 622 -27.76 15.47 -2.87
C LEU A 622 -26.82 14.42 -2.25
N LEU A 623 -26.94 13.15 -2.67
CA LEU A 623 -26.04 12.08 -2.24
C LEU A 623 -24.59 12.32 -2.67
N GLU A 624 -24.36 12.77 -3.90
CA GLU A 624 -23.03 13.18 -4.40
C GLU A 624 -22.47 14.31 -3.54
N ASN A 625 -23.27 15.36 -3.30
CA ASN A 625 -22.88 16.49 -2.46
C ASN A 625 -22.43 16.03 -1.07
N ARG A 626 -23.17 15.11 -0.43
CA ARG A 626 -22.80 14.54 0.88
C ARG A 626 -21.50 13.76 0.82
N ALA A 627 -21.30 12.92 -0.20
CA ALA A 627 -20.05 12.19 -0.39
C ALA A 627 -18.85 13.12 -0.59
N SER A 628 -19.05 14.24 -1.29
CA SER A 628 -18.02 15.24 -1.54
C SER A 628 -17.68 16.09 -0.30
N LYS A 629 -18.59 16.19 0.70
CA LYS A 629 -18.25 16.72 2.04
C LYS A 629 -17.36 15.77 2.85
N ILE A 630 -17.54 14.45 2.72
CA ILE A 630 -16.66 13.47 3.37
C ILE A 630 -15.22 13.62 2.85
N VAL A 631 -15.07 13.81 1.54
CA VAL A 631 -13.77 14.13 0.91
C VAL A 631 -13.19 15.42 1.50
N LYS A 632 -13.98 16.48 1.58
CA LYS A 632 -13.57 17.78 2.14
C LYS A 632 -13.08 17.65 3.59
N LEU A 633 -13.80 16.90 4.43
CA LEU A 633 -13.41 16.62 5.82
C LEU A 633 -12.07 15.89 5.88
N MET A 634 -11.91 14.80 5.12
CA MET A 634 -10.67 14.03 5.11
C MET A 634 -9.47 14.88 4.69
N ILE A 635 -9.63 15.69 3.63
CA ILE A 635 -8.58 16.61 3.15
C ILE A 635 -8.21 17.65 4.20
N ASN A 636 -9.19 18.23 4.90
CA ASN A 636 -8.92 19.30 5.87
C ASN A 636 -8.37 18.77 7.18
N SER A 637 -8.63 17.49 7.53
CA SER A 637 -8.03 16.85 8.72
C SER A 637 -6.50 16.93 8.74
N GLU A 638 -5.83 16.93 7.57
CA GLU A 638 -4.38 17.16 7.43
C GLU A 638 -3.92 18.49 8.04
N ARG A 639 -4.76 19.53 7.93
CA ARG A 639 -4.39 20.95 8.11
C ARG A 639 -5.03 21.60 9.33
N MET A 640 -5.88 20.86 10.04
CA MET A 640 -6.49 21.28 11.29
C MET A 640 -5.54 21.03 12.47
N GLY A 641 -5.79 21.67 13.61
CA GLY A 641 -4.99 21.52 14.84
C GLY A 641 -3.65 22.26 14.81
N ASP A 642 -2.87 22.08 15.88
CA ASP A 642 -1.60 22.76 16.16
C ASP A 642 -0.44 22.24 15.31
N GLN A 643 -0.59 22.27 13.98
CA GLN A 643 0.41 21.84 12.99
C GLN A 643 0.62 20.31 12.92
N THR A 644 -0.17 19.51 13.64
CA THR A 644 -0.10 18.03 13.65
C THR A 644 -1.29 17.35 12.96
N GLY A 645 -2.21 18.11 12.37
CA GLY A 645 -3.47 17.55 11.84
C GLY A 645 -4.48 17.23 12.95
N CYS A 646 -5.69 16.84 12.56
CA CYS A 646 -6.75 16.42 13.47
C CYS A 646 -7.20 14.99 13.20
N VAL A 647 -6.69 14.05 13.99
CA VAL A 647 -7.01 12.61 13.89
C VAL A 647 -8.51 12.34 14.11
N LYS A 648 -9.18 13.10 14.99
CA LYS A 648 -10.64 12.98 15.21
C LYS A 648 -11.42 13.17 13.90
N HIS A 649 -11.16 14.26 13.18
CA HIS A 649 -11.84 14.53 11.91
C HIS A 649 -11.44 13.53 10.82
N PHE A 650 -10.19 13.06 10.83
CA PHE A 650 -9.74 12.02 9.91
C PHE A 650 -10.49 10.70 10.12
N PHE A 651 -10.62 10.23 11.36
CA PHE A 651 -11.35 9.00 11.65
C PHE A 651 -12.86 9.12 11.41
N SER A 652 -13.47 10.27 11.71
CA SER A 652 -14.86 10.51 11.33
C SER A 652 -15.05 10.45 9.82
N ALA A 653 -14.19 11.11 9.04
CA ALA A 653 -14.24 11.04 7.59
C ALA A 653 -13.97 9.61 7.06
N MET A 654 -13.09 8.85 7.72
CA MET A 654 -12.78 7.47 7.38
C MET A 654 -13.99 6.55 7.60
N ARG A 655 -14.67 6.61 8.76
CA ARG A 655 -15.89 5.82 9.01
C ARG A 655 -17.01 6.17 8.04
N LEU A 656 -17.16 7.45 7.71
CA LEU A 656 -18.12 7.91 6.69
C LEU A 656 -17.75 7.44 5.28
N ALA A 657 -16.47 7.23 4.98
CA ALA A 657 -15.97 6.76 3.67
C ALA A 657 -16.04 5.23 3.50
N MET A 658 -15.94 4.45 4.57
CA MET A 658 -15.97 2.98 4.51
C MET A 658 -17.20 2.40 3.77
N PRO A 659 -18.43 2.92 3.96
CA PRO A 659 -19.57 2.51 3.14
C PRO A 659 -19.34 2.62 1.63
N LEU A 660 -18.67 3.69 1.18
CA LEU A 660 -18.35 3.91 -0.24
C LEU A 660 -17.29 2.91 -0.72
N PHE A 661 -16.30 2.59 0.11
CA PHE A 661 -15.31 1.54 -0.17
C PHE A 661 -15.95 0.15 -0.27
N ALA A 662 -16.93 -0.14 0.59
CA ALA A 662 -17.61 -1.43 0.62
C ALA A 662 -18.45 -1.69 -0.65
N VAL A 663 -19.14 -0.67 -1.18
CA VAL A 663 -19.97 -0.81 -2.40
C VAL A 663 -19.19 -0.73 -3.71
N THR A 664 -17.94 -0.27 -3.68
CA THR A 664 -17.06 -0.14 -4.87
C THR A 664 -15.91 -1.15 -4.90
N HIS A 665 -15.98 -2.18 -4.05
CA HIS A 665 -15.01 -3.27 -3.99
C HIS A 665 -13.57 -2.79 -3.67
N LYS A 666 -13.40 -1.90 -2.69
CA LYS A 666 -12.05 -1.49 -2.24
C LYS A 666 -11.65 -2.28 -0.98
N THR A 667 -11.54 -3.60 -1.11
CA THR A 667 -11.23 -4.54 -0.02
C THR A 667 -9.99 -4.15 0.79
N ASP A 668 -8.95 -3.70 0.12
CA ASP A 668 -7.69 -3.32 0.77
C ASP A 668 -7.88 -2.09 1.66
N TYR A 669 -8.69 -1.12 1.22
CA TYR A 669 -9.00 0.06 2.02
C TYR A 669 -9.96 -0.27 3.17
N MET A 670 -10.89 -1.23 2.98
CA MET A 670 -11.70 -1.74 4.10
C MET A 670 -10.81 -2.36 5.19
N MET A 671 -9.83 -3.17 4.80
CA MET A 671 -8.85 -3.76 5.73
C MET A 671 -8.03 -2.67 6.42
N LEU A 672 -7.43 -1.74 5.67
CA LEU A 672 -6.61 -0.68 6.25
C LEU A 672 -7.39 0.22 7.22
N CYS A 673 -8.63 0.58 6.89
CA CYS A 673 -9.47 1.39 7.79
C CYS A 673 -9.83 0.63 9.06
N THR A 674 -10.27 -0.63 8.95
CA THR A 674 -10.64 -1.45 10.11
C THR A 674 -9.46 -1.71 11.04
N GLU A 675 -8.28 -2.07 10.50
CA GLU A 675 -7.09 -2.30 11.31
C GLU A 675 -6.59 -1.03 12.00
N LEU A 676 -6.64 0.13 11.33
CA LEU A 676 -6.28 1.40 11.97
C LEU A 676 -7.24 1.75 13.11
N LEU A 677 -8.54 1.52 12.95
CA LEU A 677 -9.54 1.74 14.00
C LEU A 677 -9.38 0.77 15.17
N ILE A 678 -9.12 -0.52 14.91
CA ILE A 678 -8.82 -1.53 15.95
C ILE A 678 -7.57 -1.12 16.72
N TRP A 679 -6.50 -0.79 16.00
CA TRP A 679 -5.24 -0.36 16.61
C TRP A 679 -5.45 0.85 17.51
N TYR A 680 -6.08 1.91 17.01
CA TYR A 680 -6.28 3.14 17.80
C TYR A 680 -7.20 2.90 19.00
N ASP A 681 -8.22 2.07 18.86
CA ASP A 681 -9.11 1.67 19.95
C ASP A 681 -8.35 0.94 21.07
N CYS A 682 -7.40 0.05 20.72
CA CYS A 682 -6.56 -0.69 21.68
C CYS A 682 -5.36 0.11 22.21
N ALA A 683 -4.91 1.12 21.47
CA ALA A 683 -3.70 1.87 21.74
C ALA A 683 -3.68 2.50 23.15
N SER A 684 -2.50 2.47 23.77
CA SER A 684 -2.17 3.24 24.97
C SER A 684 -2.23 4.75 24.70
N ASP A 685 -2.28 5.55 25.76
CA ASP A 685 -2.26 7.01 25.62
C ASP A 685 -0.95 7.49 24.98
N ALA A 686 0.17 6.81 25.27
CA ALA A 686 1.46 7.04 24.62
C ALA A 686 1.41 6.78 23.10
N GLU A 687 0.89 5.62 22.67
CA GLU A 687 0.77 5.27 21.25
C GLU A 687 -0.11 6.27 20.49
N ARG A 688 -1.24 6.68 21.07
CA ARG A 688 -2.13 7.67 20.46
C ARG A 688 -1.44 9.03 20.29
N LEU A 689 -0.77 9.50 21.33
CA LEU A 689 -0.04 10.78 21.28
C LEU A 689 1.09 10.74 20.24
N ILE A 690 1.81 9.62 20.13
CA ILE A 690 2.85 9.44 19.11
C ILE A 690 2.24 9.45 17.71
N TYR A 691 1.12 8.76 17.51
CA TYR A 691 0.45 8.79 16.21
C TYR A 691 0.02 10.20 15.83
N GLU A 692 -0.68 10.88 16.74
CA GLU A 692 -1.22 12.23 16.53
C GLU A 692 -0.14 13.27 16.27
N ARG A 693 0.94 13.28 17.07
CA ARG A 693 2.00 14.30 16.96
C ARG A 693 3.06 13.96 15.94
N PHE A 694 3.34 12.67 15.76
CA PHE A 694 4.57 12.23 15.11
C PHE A 694 4.39 11.19 14.01
N ILE A 695 3.21 10.68 13.68
CA ILE A 695 3.06 9.75 12.53
C ILE A 695 2.03 10.28 11.53
N PHE A 696 0.91 10.82 12.01
CA PHE A 696 -0.22 11.22 11.19
C PHE A 696 0.18 12.22 10.10
N THR A 697 0.92 13.28 10.47
CA THR A 697 1.40 14.31 9.53
C THR A 697 2.87 14.68 9.74
N ARG A 698 3.41 15.44 8.79
CA ARG A 698 4.76 16.00 8.75
C ARG A 698 4.71 17.47 8.36
N LEU A 699 5.75 18.22 8.72
CA LEU A 699 5.86 19.62 8.34
C LEU A 699 6.53 19.79 6.99
N THR A 700 5.93 20.60 6.11
CA THR A 700 6.57 21.08 4.89
C THR A 700 7.62 22.16 5.23
N ALA A 701 8.42 22.57 4.23
CA ALA A 701 9.45 23.62 4.40
C ALA A 701 8.87 24.96 4.89
N ASN A 702 7.58 25.19 4.67
CA ASN A 702 6.88 26.42 5.06
C ASN A 702 6.16 26.25 6.40
N GLY A 703 6.47 25.20 7.17
CA GLY A 703 5.86 24.93 8.48
C GLY A 703 4.41 24.44 8.43
N LYS A 704 3.95 23.93 7.29
CA LYS A 704 2.56 23.45 7.12
C LYS A 704 2.50 21.94 7.25
N SER A 705 1.53 21.46 8.00
CA SER A 705 1.20 20.04 8.08
C SER A 705 0.82 19.46 6.71
N CYS A 706 1.34 18.28 6.41
CA CYS A 706 0.93 17.42 5.31
C CYS A 706 0.90 15.96 5.77
N PHE A 707 0.05 15.11 5.20
CA PHE A 707 0.08 13.68 5.51
C PHE A 707 1.48 13.11 5.29
N HIS A 708 1.88 12.13 6.12
CA HIS A 708 3.23 11.56 6.04
C HIS A 708 3.52 10.92 4.67
N ASP A 709 2.53 10.32 4.02
CA ASP A 709 2.70 9.71 2.69
C ASP A 709 2.83 10.78 1.60
N LEU A 710 2.15 11.93 1.72
CA LEU A 710 2.43 13.09 0.87
C LEU A 710 3.85 13.64 1.09
N PHE A 711 4.37 13.59 2.32
CA PHE A 711 5.76 13.98 2.60
C PHE A 711 6.77 13.05 1.91
N VAL A 712 6.46 11.75 1.81
CA VAL A 712 7.27 10.80 1.03
C VAL A 712 7.15 11.06 -0.46
N GLU A 713 5.95 11.29 -1.00
CA GLU A 713 5.74 11.62 -2.42
C GLU A 713 6.50 12.90 -2.82
N LEU A 714 6.51 13.91 -1.94
CA LEU A 714 7.35 15.11 -2.13
C LEU A 714 8.84 14.74 -2.24
N SER A 715 9.31 13.75 -1.48
CA SER A 715 10.69 13.27 -1.51
C SER A 715 11.02 12.50 -2.80
N VAL A 716 10.06 11.72 -3.31
CA VAL A 716 10.11 11.10 -4.64
C VAL A 716 10.22 12.16 -5.74
N MET A 717 9.43 13.23 -5.65
CA MET A 717 9.50 14.34 -6.61
C MET A 717 10.86 15.05 -6.56
N ASP A 718 11.35 15.45 -5.38
CA ASP A 718 12.66 16.12 -5.25
C ASP A 718 13.78 15.24 -5.82
N THR A 719 13.75 13.93 -5.55
CA THR A 719 14.70 12.96 -6.10
C THR A 719 14.61 12.89 -7.63
N ARG A 720 13.40 12.83 -8.20
CA ARG A 720 13.18 12.86 -9.65
C ARG A 720 13.63 14.16 -10.30
N GLN A 721 13.55 15.29 -9.60
CA GLN A 721 14.04 16.58 -10.10
C GLN A 721 15.56 16.57 -10.31
N VAL A 722 16.31 15.88 -9.44
CA VAL A 722 17.76 15.73 -9.55
C VAL A 722 18.14 14.61 -10.52
N CYS A 723 17.48 13.46 -10.42
CA CYS A 723 17.89 12.23 -11.11
C CYS A 723 17.31 12.09 -12.52
N GLY A 724 16.14 12.68 -12.80
CA GLY A 724 15.38 12.50 -14.04
C GLY A 724 14.28 11.42 -13.88
N ARG A 725 13.67 11.00 -15.00
CA ARG A 725 12.61 9.96 -15.04
C ARG A 725 13.01 8.69 -15.80
N VAL A 726 14.24 8.65 -16.31
CA VAL A 726 14.75 7.61 -17.21
C VAL A 726 15.94 6.94 -16.55
N SER A 727 16.03 5.61 -16.66
CA SER A 727 17.16 4.84 -16.18
C SER A 727 18.37 5.04 -17.09
N VAL A 728 19.50 5.42 -16.49
CA VAL A 728 20.78 5.67 -17.15
C VAL A 728 21.91 4.98 -16.39
N LYS A 729 23.04 4.72 -17.06
CA LYS A 729 24.23 4.15 -16.41
C LYS A 729 24.67 5.08 -15.26
N GLY A 730 24.88 4.51 -14.07
CA GLY A 730 25.25 5.28 -12.86
C GLY A 730 24.07 5.92 -12.12
N LEU A 731 22.82 5.59 -12.47
CA LEU A 731 21.63 6.11 -11.77
C LEU A 731 21.66 5.82 -10.26
N GLU A 732 22.06 4.62 -9.85
CA GLU A 732 22.13 4.24 -8.42
C GLU A 732 23.05 5.17 -7.62
N THR A 733 24.26 5.44 -8.12
CA THR A 733 25.19 6.38 -7.48
C THR A 733 24.60 7.79 -7.44
N LYS A 734 23.94 8.21 -8.53
CA LYS A 734 23.28 9.51 -8.60
C LYS A 734 22.13 9.62 -7.60
N LEU A 735 21.36 8.55 -7.40
CA LEU A 735 20.27 8.44 -6.42
C LEU A 735 20.81 8.54 -4.99
N LYS A 736 21.84 7.76 -4.64
CA LYS A 736 22.47 7.82 -3.31
C LYS A 736 23.06 9.20 -3.02
N HIS A 737 23.71 9.82 -4.01
CA HIS A 737 24.19 11.19 -3.88
C HIS A 737 23.03 12.20 -3.72
N ALA A 738 21.95 12.08 -4.50
CA ALA A 738 20.78 12.93 -4.35
C ALA A 738 20.14 12.78 -2.95
N ALA A 739 19.99 11.54 -2.47
CA ALA A 739 19.48 11.25 -1.14
C ALA A 739 20.31 11.92 -0.03
N ALA A 740 21.64 11.88 -0.13
CA ALA A 740 22.54 12.51 0.84
C ALA A 740 22.54 14.05 0.79
N THR A 741 22.26 14.65 -0.37
CA THR A 741 22.41 16.11 -0.59
C THR A 741 21.11 16.89 -0.50
N ILE A 742 19.97 16.31 -0.89
CA ILE A 742 18.66 16.98 -0.82
C ILE A 742 18.37 17.51 0.61
N PRO A 743 18.62 16.76 1.71
CA PRO A 743 18.41 17.24 3.06
C PRO A 743 19.34 18.36 3.52
N THR A 744 20.45 18.62 2.82
CA THR A 744 21.45 19.64 3.22
C THR A 744 21.37 20.92 2.39
N VAL A 745 20.64 20.91 1.28
CA VAL A 745 20.44 22.09 0.43
C VAL A 745 19.28 22.94 0.98
N SER A 746 19.49 24.25 1.09
CA SER A 746 18.44 25.22 1.44
C SER A 746 17.26 25.05 0.48
N GLY A 747 16.05 24.87 1.03
CA GLY A 747 14.88 24.51 0.24
C GLY A 747 14.64 25.53 -0.87
N ARG A 748 14.56 25.07 -2.14
CA ARG A 748 13.97 25.90 -3.20
C ARG A 748 12.47 25.91 -2.96
N ASP A 749 11.91 27.09 -2.64
CA ASP A 749 10.47 27.34 -2.40
C ASP A 749 9.52 26.80 -3.50
N SER A 750 10.07 26.41 -4.66
CA SER A 750 9.34 25.93 -5.83
C SER A 750 8.86 24.48 -5.74
N SER A 751 9.43 23.61 -4.89
CA SER A 751 9.12 22.16 -4.92
C SER A 751 7.66 21.88 -4.55
N ALA A 752 7.16 22.46 -3.46
CA ALA A 752 5.75 22.37 -3.11
C ALA A 752 4.82 23.00 -4.16
N GLN A 753 5.29 24.01 -4.93
CA GLN A 753 4.50 24.62 -6.02
C GLN A 753 4.48 23.79 -7.31
N THR A 754 5.48 22.93 -7.53
CA THR A 754 5.63 22.11 -8.74
C THR A 754 4.67 20.90 -8.71
N LEU A 755 4.48 20.27 -7.53
CA LEU A 755 3.37 19.34 -7.28
C LEU A 755 2.00 20.06 -7.19
N ARG A 756 1.98 21.40 -7.02
CA ARG A 756 0.77 22.24 -7.10
C ARG A 756 0.49 22.77 -8.51
N GLY A 757 1.07 22.16 -9.55
CA GLY A 757 0.72 22.43 -10.95
C GLY A 757 1.45 23.61 -11.61
N ASN A 758 2.41 24.27 -10.94
CA ASN A 758 3.16 25.37 -11.55
C ASN A 758 4.66 25.04 -11.64
N ALA A 759 5.05 24.33 -12.70
CA ALA A 759 6.41 24.47 -13.24
C ALA A 759 6.33 24.49 -14.77
N GLY A 760 6.67 25.67 -15.32
CA GLY A 760 7.04 25.80 -16.73
C GLY A 760 8.28 24.95 -17.00
N GLY A 761 8.05 23.74 -17.50
CA GLY A 761 9.07 22.82 -17.94
C GLY A 761 8.51 22.02 -19.10
N THR A 762 8.89 22.38 -20.32
CA THR A 762 8.45 21.80 -21.59
C THR A 762 8.87 20.33 -21.71
N SER A 763 8.09 19.42 -21.11
CA SER A 763 8.13 18.00 -21.44
C SER A 763 7.06 17.71 -22.50
N ARG A 764 7.51 17.23 -23.67
CA ARG A 764 6.70 16.90 -24.87
C ARG A 764 5.80 15.66 -24.67
N HIS A 765 4.93 15.67 -23.67
CA HIS A 765 3.73 14.84 -23.63
C HIS A 765 2.51 15.76 -23.64
N ARG A 766 1.85 15.80 -24.80
CA ARG A 766 0.66 16.61 -25.12
C ARG A 766 -0.59 16.15 -24.34
N THR A 767 -0.56 16.25 -23.02
CA THR A 767 -1.72 16.13 -22.13
C THR A 767 -1.61 17.03 -20.89
N CYS A 768 -0.43 17.60 -20.61
CA CYS A 768 -0.33 18.84 -19.84
C CYS A 768 -0.78 19.99 -20.75
N VAL A 769 -2.08 20.07 -21.03
CA VAL A 769 -2.66 21.39 -21.27
C VAL A 769 -2.35 22.12 -20.00
N ASN A 770 -1.54 23.18 -20.09
CA ASN A 770 -1.43 24.19 -19.06
C ASN A 770 -2.79 24.24 -18.33
N LEU A 771 -2.85 23.94 -17.03
CA LEU A 771 -3.78 24.70 -16.20
C LEU A 771 -3.44 26.12 -16.60
N SER A 772 -4.29 26.70 -17.43
CA SER A 772 -3.94 27.94 -18.09
C SER A 772 -3.55 28.85 -16.96
N ASN A 773 -2.32 29.37 -16.98
CA ASN A 773 -1.96 30.48 -16.12
C ASN A 773 -2.93 31.64 -16.31
N ASP A 774 -3.77 31.59 -17.33
CA ASP A 774 -4.92 32.42 -17.55
C ASP A 774 -5.77 32.57 -16.27
N PRO A 775 -5.79 33.80 -15.75
CA PRO A 775 -6.69 34.34 -14.78
C PRO A 775 -8.09 33.82 -14.87
N MET A 776 -8.53 33.61 -16.13
CA MET A 776 -9.78 34.09 -16.71
C MET A 776 -11.02 33.20 -16.53
N TYR A 777 -10.94 31.96 -16.06
CA TYR A 777 -12.15 31.12 -15.86
C TYR A 777 -12.45 30.85 -14.38
N CYS A 778 -13.45 31.53 -13.81
CA CYS A 778 -14.04 31.13 -12.52
C CYS A 778 -15.10 30.06 -12.80
N GLN A 779 -14.82 28.82 -12.42
CA GLN A 779 -15.68 27.65 -12.71
C GLN A 779 -17.05 27.73 -12.00
N PHE A 780 -17.16 28.57 -10.97
CA PHE A 780 -18.38 28.81 -10.21
C PHE A 780 -19.55 29.21 -11.10
N TYR A 781 -19.41 30.24 -11.94
CA TYR A 781 -20.54 30.72 -12.76
C TYR A 781 -20.97 29.71 -13.82
N SER A 782 -20.02 28.99 -14.45
CA SER A 782 -20.34 27.91 -15.37
C SER A 782 -21.09 26.76 -14.67
N ALA A 783 -20.74 26.47 -13.41
CA ALA A 783 -21.46 25.50 -12.60
C ALA A 783 -22.87 26.03 -12.22
N VAL A 784 -23.01 27.29 -11.82
CA VAL A 784 -24.31 27.92 -11.50
C VAL A 784 -25.24 27.85 -12.71
N GLU A 785 -24.80 28.36 -13.87
CA GLU A 785 -25.59 28.33 -15.11
C GLU A 785 -26.02 26.91 -15.45
N LYS A 786 -25.11 25.93 -15.29
CA LYS A 786 -25.42 24.54 -15.56
C LYS A 786 -26.48 23.97 -14.61
N LEU A 787 -26.37 24.25 -13.32
CA LEU A 787 -27.31 23.76 -12.30
C LEU A 787 -28.69 24.42 -12.40
N GLU A 788 -28.73 25.71 -12.70
CA GLU A 788 -29.97 26.42 -13.03
C GLU A 788 -30.60 25.87 -14.30
N ALA A 789 -29.79 25.58 -15.33
CA ALA A 789 -30.26 24.94 -16.55
C ALA A 789 -30.76 23.52 -16.31
N MET A 790 -30.27 22.79 -15.31
CA MET A 790 -30.78 21.47 -14.93
C MET A 790 -31.98 21.50 -13.98
N ARG A 791 -32.38 22.69 -13.48
CA ARG A 791 -33.54 22.87 -12.58
C ARG A 791 -33.50 22.00 -11.32
N ILE A 792 -32.30 21.66 -10.83
CA ILE A 792 -32.13 20.75 -9.68
C ILE A 792 -32.75 21.35 -8.40
N TRP A 793 -32.48 22.64 -8.14
CA TRP A 793 -32.95 23.37 -6.95
C TRP A 793 -33.93 24.49 -7.37
N SER A 794 -35.08 24.10 -7.93
CA SER A 794 -36.14 25.03 -8.35
C SER A 794 -37.53 24.42 -8.10
N ASP A 795 -38.62 25.16 -8.38
CA ASP A 795 -39.98 24.62 -8.29
C ASP A 795 -40.37 23.78 -9.52
N GLU A 796 -39.65 23.94 -10.64
CA GLU A 796 -39.84 23.14 -11.85
C GLU A 796 -39.22 21.74 -11.68
N PRO A 797 -39.72 20.69 -12.36
CA PRO A 797 -39.07 19.39 -12.38
C PRO A 797 -37.62 19.47 -12.91
N PRO A 798 -36.69 18.67 -12.38
CA PRO A 798 -35.30 18.67 -12.84
C PRO A 798 -35.23 18.13 -14.27
N ARG A 799 -34.17 18.49 -15.00
CA ARG A 799 -34.02 18.14 -16.41
C ARG A 799 -32.57 17.86 -16.80
N ILE A 800 -32.38 16.95 -17.75
CA ILE A 800 -31.06 16.54 -18.26
C ILE A 800 -30.88 16.98 -19.70
N LYS A 801 -29.65 17.34 -20.09
CA LYS A 801 -29.38 17.74 -21.48
C LYS A 801 -29.47 16.53 -22.40
N ARG A 802 -30.21 16.67 -23.49
CA ARG A 802 -30.34 15.64 -24.53
C ARG A 802 -29.03 15.51 -25.31
N LYS A 803 -28.62 14.28 -25.65
CA LYS A 803 -27.44 14.05 -26.51
C LYS A 803 -27.68 14.65 -27.91
N GLY A 804 -26.89 15.66 -28.30
CA GLY A 804 -26.97 16.29 -29.62
C GLY A 804 -26.30 17.67 -29.68
N ARG A 805 -26.31 18.31 -30.87
CA ARG A 805 -25.77 19.66 -31.11
C ARG A 805 -26.70 20.81 -30.68
N GLY A 806 -27.77 20.55 -29.93
CA GLY A 806 -28.74 21.55 -29.47
C GLY A 806 -28.89 21.61 -27.94
N ASP A 807 -29.47 22.71 -27.43
CA ASP A 807 -29.77 22.92 -26.01
C ASP A 807 -31.18 22.43 -25.63
N HIS A 808 -31.50 21.21 -26.04
CA HIS A 808 -32.74 20.55 -25.62
C HIS A 808 -32.52 19.79 -24.31
N TYR A 809 -33.47 19.92 -23.39
CA TYR A 809 -33.46 19.24 -22.10
C TYR A 809 -34.68 18.32 -21.98
N ASP A 810 -34.47 17.10 -21.49
CA ASP A 810 -35.51 16.14 -21.20
C ASP A 810 -35.92 16.29 -19.72
N ILE A 811 -37.23 16.34 -19.46
CA ILE A 811 -37.80 16.49 -18.11
C ILE A 811 -37.65 15.16 -17.34
N CYS A 812 -37.23 15.23 -16.08
CA CYS A 812 -37.01 14.08 -15.20
C CYS A 812 -38.02 14.09 -14.03
N ASP A 813 -39.31 14.00 -14.35
CA ASP A 813 -40.43 14.02 -13.41
C ASP A 813 -40.97 12.63 -13.02
N GLY A 814 -40.48 11.58 -13.69
CA GLY A 814 -40.81 10.19 -13.39
C GLY A 814 -40.06 9.58 -12.21
N GLU A 815 -40.46 8.36 -11.84
CA GLU A 815 -39.81 7.55 -10.79
C GLU A 815 -38.54 6.81 -11.28
N ILE A 816 -38.21 6.93 -12.57
CA ILE A 816 -37.00 6.38 -13.17
C ILE A 816 -35.83 7.32 -12.90
N LEU A 817 -34.67 6.76 -12.55
CA LEU A 817 -33.46 7.55 -12.30
C LEU A 817 -32.74 7.89 -13.63
N SER A 818 -33.20 8.94 -14.29
CA SER A 818 -32.59 9.46 -15.53
C SER A 818 -31.36 10.32 -15.24
N VAL A 819 -30.26 10.08 -15.96
CA VAL A 819 -29.01 10.85 -15.86
C VAL A 819 -28.46 11.19 -17.24
N PRO A 820 -27.51 12.13 -17.33
CA PRO A 820 -26.76 12.35 -18.56
C PRO A 820 -26.12 11.05 -19.05
N GLY A 821 -26.50 10.57 -20.24
CA GLY A 821 -25.97 9.33 -20.81
C GLY A 821 -26.93 8.14 -20.80
N GLY A 822 -28.01 8.16 -20.01
CA GLY A 822 -29.02 7.11 -19.95
C GLY A 822 -29.74 7.03 -18.60
N GLU A 823 -30.17 5.83 -18.22
CA GLU A 823 -30.85 5.56 -16.95
C GLU A 823 -29.92 4.76 -16.02
N LEU A 824 -29.91 5.11 -14.74
CA LEU A 824 -29.17 4.39 -13.71
C LEU A 824 -30.05 3.39 -12.96
N ASP A 825 -29.39 2.41 -12.38
CA ASP A 825 -29.98 1.47 -11.44
C ASP A 825 -30.34 2.22 -10.15
N ALA A 826 -31.57 2.03 -9.68
CA ALA A 826 -32.13 2.68 -8.50
C ALA A 826 -31.32 2.41 -7.23
N SER A 827 -30.58 1.30 -7.19
CA SER A 827 -29.81 0.86 -6.04
C SER A 827 -28.63 1.77 -5.70
N ILE A 828 -28.23 2.69 -6.60
CA ILE A 828 -27.28 3.76 -6.28
C ILE A 828 -27.79 4.65 -5.14
N LEU A 829 -29.10 4.89 -5.05
CA LEU A 829 -29.69 5.66 -3.95
C LEU A 829 -29.65 4.88 -2.63
N GLU A 830 -29.63 3.55 -2.68
CA GLU A 830 -29.50 2.68 -1.51
C GLU A 830 -28.03 2.37 -1.16
N SER A 831 -27.07 2.89 -1.94
CA SER A 831 -25.64 2.59 -1.80
C SER A 831 -25.09 2.91 -0.41
N HIS A 832 -25.55 3.99 0.22
CA HIS A 832 -25.10 4.34 1.56
C HIS A 832 -25.54 3.30 2.61
N LYS A 833 -26.83 2.95 2.64
CA LYS A 833 -27.38 1.96 3.58
C LYS A 833 -26.69 0.60 3.41
N ILE A 834 -26.61 0.13 2.17
CA ILE A 834 -25.97 -1.15 1.84
C ILE A 834 -24.47 -1.12 2.16
N GLY A 835 -23.80 0.02 1.96
CA GLY A 835 -22.42 0.20 2.36
C GLY A 835 -22.22 0.15 3.88
N VAL A 836 -23.14 0.72 4.67
CA VAL A 836 -23.13 0.63 6.14
C VAL A 836 -23.32 -0.82 6.58
N ASP A 837 -24.32 -1.51 6.02
CA ASP A 837 -24.61 -2.92 6.33
C ASP A 837 -23.40 -3.81 6.00
N ARG A 838 -22.84 -3.69 4.79
CA ARG A 838 -21.63 -4.42 4.36
C ARG A 838 -20.41 -4.09 5.21
N THR A 839 -20.28 -2.86 5.70
CA THR A 839 -19.19 -2.48 6.61
C THR A 839 -19.33 -3.18 7.96
N GLN A 840 -20.56 -3.26 8.47
CA GLN A 840 -20.85 -3.96 9.71
C GLN A 840 -20.62 -5.48 9.56
N GLU A 841 -21.13 -6.09 8.48
CA GLU A 841 -20.88 -7.50 8.15
C GLU A 841 -19.40 -7.81 8.02
N TYR A 842 -18.64 -6.92 7.35
CA TYR A 842 -17.20 -7.04 7.24
C TYR A 842 -16.50 -6.99 8.62
N GLY A 843 -16.92 -6.05 9.46
CA GLY A 843 -16.40 -5.91 10.83
C GLY A 843 -16.67 -7.15 11.68
N ILE A 844 -17.90 -7.65 11.67
CA ILE A 844 -18.27 -8.87 12.41
C ILE A 844 -17.47 -10.07 11.88
N TYR A 845 -17.54 -10.33 10.58
CA TYR A 845 -16.98 -11.54 10.03
C TYR A 845 -15.44 -11.56 10.07
N TYR A 846 -14.76 -10.50 9.62
CA TYR A 846 -13.29 -10.50 9.51
C TYR A 846 -12.58 -9.93 10.73
N CYS A 847 -13.21 -9.02 11.48
CA CYS A 847 -12.54 -8.38 12.60
C CYS A 847 -12.93 -9.00 13.95
N ILE A 848 -14.03 -9.74 14.04
CA ILE A 848 -14.48 -10.40 15.28
C ILE A 848 -14.41 -11.92 15.13
N ASP A 849 -15.22 -12.52 14.25
CA ASP A 849 -15.34 -13.98 14.14
C ASP A 849 -14.09 -14.65 13.57
N ASN A 850 -13.46 -14.02 12.57
CA ASN A 850 -12.31 -14.55 11.85
C ASN A 850 -11.10 -13.59 11.94
N TYR A 851 -10.91 -12.94 13.09
CA TYR A 851 -9.78 -12.03 13.29
C TYR A 851 -8.44 -12.72 13.02
N GLY A 852 -7.58 -12.02 12.26
CA GLY A 852 -6.27 -12.53 11.84
C GLY A 852 -6.30 -13.35 10.55
N LYS A 853 -7.46 -13.51 9.89
CA LYS A 853 -7.52 -14.21 8.61
C LYS A 853 -6.82 -13.41 7.52
N SER A 854 -5.78 -13.99 6.90
CA SER A 854 -4.97 -13.27 5.90
C SER A 854 -5.67 -13.11 4.56
N THR A 855 -6.53 -14.08 4.21
CA THR A 855 -7.30 -14.08 2.98
C THR A 855 -8.73 -13.59 3.22
N ARG A 856 -9.00 -12.35 2.81
CA ARG A 856 -10.34 -11.74 2.86
C ARG A 856 -10.98 -11.75 1.47
N THR A 857 -11.95 -12.63 1.24
CA THR A 857 -12.60 -12.83 -0.08
C THR A 857 -14.03 -12.28 -0.14
N GLN A 858 -14.49 -11.98 -1.36
CA GLN A 858 -15.89 -11.63 -1.63
C GLN A 858 -16.87 -12.80 -1.44
N ALA A 859 -16.40 -14.05 -1.32
CA ALA A 859 -17.28 -15.20 -1.17
C ALA A 859 -17.90 -15.27 0.24
N GLU A 860 -17.28 -14.61 1.21
CA GLU A 860 -17.65 -14.70 2.63
C GLU A 860 -18.37 -13.43 3.12
N VAL A 861 -17.96 -12.26 2.63
CA VAL A 861 -18.67 -10.98 2.83
C VAL A 861 -18.84 -10.33 1.47
N ASP A 862 -20.07 -9.91 1.15
CA ASP A 862 -20.37 -9.30 -0.14
C ASP A 862 -19.74 -7.90 -0.26
N LEU A 863 -18.56 -7.84 -0.85
CA LEU A 863 -17.91 -6.61 -1.30
C LEU A 863 -17.92 -6.52 -2.83
N SER A 864 -18.94 -7.08 -3.49
CA SER A 864 -19.10 -6.93 -4.94
C SER A 864 -19.25 -5.46 -5.30
N LYS A 865 -18.53 -5.05 -6.36
CA LYS A 865 -18.74 -3.74 -6.95
C LYS A 865 -20.17 -3.70 -7.45
N ARG A 866 -20.94 -2.71 -6.99
CA ARG A 866 -22.26 -2.44 -7.56
C ARG A 866 -22.10 -1.64 -8.85
N ASP A 867 -22.87 -2.02 -9.85
CA ASP A 867 -22.94 -1.29 -11.11
C ASP A 867 -23.81 -0.06 -10.91
N MET A 868 -23.18 1.10 -10.91
CA MET A 868 -23.81 2.38 -10.54
C MET A 868 -23.77 3.41 -11.66
N THR A 869 -23.09 3.12 -12.78
CA THR A 869 -23.05 3.97 -13.98
C THR A 869 -23.79 3.33 -15.15
N VAL A 870 -24.30 4.14 -16.08
CA VAL A 870 -25.05 3.64 -17.25
C VAL A 870 -24.23 2.60 -18.02
N ASP A 871 -22.94 2.86 -18.22
CA ASP A 871 -22.06 1.96 -18.97
C ASP A 871 -21.73 0.68 -18.19
N SER A 872 -21.55 0.77 -16.87
CA SER A 872 -21.35 -0.44 -16.04
C SER A 872 -22.58 -1.35 -16.04
N ILE A 873 -23.78 -0.77 -16.00
CA ILE A 873 -25.05 -1.51 -16.05
C ILE A 873 -25.22 -2.19 -17.41
N LYS A 874 -24.95 -1.47 -18.53
CA LYS A 874 -24.97 -2.05 -19.87
C LYS A 874 -24.00 -3.22 -19.99
N GLN A 875 -22.76 -3.05 -19.50
CA GLN A 875 -21.76 -4.11 -19.50
C GLN A 875 -22.20 -5.30 -18.64
N SER A 876 -22.81 -5.07 -17.48
CA SER A 876 -23.28 -6.16 -16.62
C SER A 876 -24.49 -6.89 -17.18
N MET A 877 -25.39 -6.18 -17.85
CA MET A 877 -26.47 -6.81 -18.62
C MET A 877 -25.89 -7.66 -19.76
N GLU A 878 -24.95 -7.14 -20.53
CA GLU A 878 -24.28 -7.89 -21.59
C GLU A 878 -23.53 -9.11 -21.05
N ARG A 879 -22.82 -8.97 -19.92
CA ARG A 879 -22.14 -10.09 -19.25
C ARG A 879 -23.14 -11.13 -18.75
N ALA A 880 -24.26 -10.72 -18.18
CA ALA A 880 -25.32 -11.63 -17.77
C ALA A 880 -25.94 -12.36 -18.96
N MET A 881 -26.14 -11.68 -20.09
CA MET A 881 -26.60 -12.29 -21.34
C MET A 881 -25.60 -13.30 -21.88
N ILE A 882 -24.32 -12.93 -21.98
CA ILE A 882 -23.25 -13.84 -22.41
C ILE A 882 -23.18 -15.04 -21.46
N LEU A 883 -23.18 -14.78 -20.15
CA LEU A 883 -23.15 -15.82 -19.14
C LEU A 883 -24.34 -16.73 -19.29
N GLY A 884 -25.56 -16.23 -19.51
CA GLY A 884 -26.79 -17.01 -19.53
C GLY A 884 -27.06 -17.78 -20.82
N THR A 885 -26.70 -17.20 -21.98
CA THR A 885 -27.19 -17.70 -23.28
C THR A 885 -26.13 -17.94 -24.34
N SER A 886 -24.87 -17.50 -24.15
CA SER A 886 -23.86 -17.71 -25.21
C SER A 886 -23.51 -19.20 -25.37
N VAL A 887 -23.41 -19.61 -26.64
CA VAL A 887 -22.94 -20.92 -27.12
C VAL A 887 -21.62 -20.83 -27.88
N LYS A 888 -20.92 -19.68 -27.82
CA LYS A 888 -19.66 -19.44 -28.54
C LYS A 888 -18.51 -19.31 -27.55
N SER A 889 -17.49 -20.15 -27.70
CA SER A 889 -16.31 -20.17 -26.82
C SER A 889 -15.59 -18.81 -26.76
N ARG A 890 -15.57 -18.06 -27.86
CA ARG A 890 -14.95 -16.73 -27.94
C ARG A 890 -15.58 -15.68 -27.01
N ASP A 891 -16.85 -15.83 -26.66
CA ASP A 891 -17.56 -14.86 -25.82
C ASP A 891 -17.13 -14.97 -24.34
N PHE A 892 -16.51 -16.09 -23.95
CA PHE A 892 -15.99 -16.37 -22.59
C PHE A 892 -14.48 -16.09 -22.43
N GLN A 893 -13.83 -15.56 -23.48
CA GLN A 893 -12.44 -15.11 -23.46
C GLN A 893 -12.13 -14.01 -22.42
N PRO A 894 -13.05 -13.11 -22.03
CA PRO A 894 -12.75 -12.07 -21.06
C PRO A 894 -12.30 -12.60 -19.68
N LYS A 895 -11.44 -11.83 -19.01
CA LYS A 895 -10.88 -12.16 -17.68
C LYS A 895 -11.94 -12.30 -16.58
N TRP A 896 -13.12 -11.69 -16.75
CA TRP A 896 -14.18 -11.69 -15.74
C TRP A 896 -14.90 -13.05 -15.58
N CYS A 897 -14.83 -13.94 -16.58
CA CYS A 897 -15.49 -15.24 -16.52
C CYS A 897 -14.63 -16.23 -15.71
N THR A 898 -15.05 -16.59 -14.49
CA THR A 898 -14.32 -17.51 -13.60
C THR A 898 -14.91 -18.91 -13.64
N ILE A 899 -14.13 -19.92 -13.22
CA ILE A 899 -14.62 -21.30 -13.10
C ILE A 899 -15.84 -21.38 -12.16
N ALA A 900 -15.83 -20.63 -11.06
CA ALA A 900 -16.95 -20.57 -10.11
C ALA A 900 -18.23 -20.02 -10.73
N LEU A 901 -18.14 -18.95 -11.55
CA LEU A 901 -19.29 -18.41 -12.27
C LEU A 901 -19.86 -19.42 -13.28
N ILE A 902 -18.99 -20.13 -14.00
CA ILE A 902 -19.41 -21.16 -14.96
C ILE A 902 -20.13 -22.31 -14.25
N LYS A 903 -19.63 -22.76 -13.08
CA LYS A 903 -20.30 -23.80 -12.28
C LYS A 903 -21.70 -23.38 -11.83
N LYS A 904 -21.79 -22.19 -11.22
CA LYS A 904 -23.07 -21.62 -10.76
C LYS A 904 -24.08 -21.51 -11.89
N GLU A 905 -23.60 -21.20 -13.08
CA GLU A 905 -24.46 -21.10 -14.26
C GLU A 905 -24.96 -22.48 -14.72
N ILE A 906 -24.12 -23.52 -14.74
CA ILE A 906 -24.58 -24.90 -15.00
C ILE A 906 -25.68 -25.30 -14.02
N ASP A 907 -25.49 -25.01 -12.73
CA ASP A 907 -26.50 -25.28 -11.69
C ASP A 907 -27.80 -24.50 -11.94
N SER A 908 -27.70 -23.24 -12.41
CA SER A 908 -28.87 -22.42 -12.76
C SER A 908 -29.67 -23.01 -13.94
N HIS A 909 -29.00 -23.52 -14.97
CA HIS A 909 -29.68 -24.21 -16.09
C HIS A 909 -30.40 -25.48 -15.63
N CYS A 910 -29.80 -26.24 -14.70
CA CYS A 910 -30.46 -27.41 -14.11
C CYS A 910 -31.71 -27.02 -13.31
N GLN A 911 -31.64 -25.92 -12.52
CA GLN A 911 -32.79 -25.41 -11.78
C GLN A 911 -33.90 -24.91 -12.71
N ASP A 912 -33.56 -24.20 -13.79
CA ASP A 912 -34.54 -23.69 -14.77
C ASP A 912 -35.32 -24.85 -15.41
N LEU A 913 -34.66 -25.94 -15.79
CA LEU A 913 -35.32 -27.15 -16.33
C LEU A 913 -36.28 -27.80 -15.32
N GLN A 914 -35.87 -27.87 -14.05
CA GLN A 914 -36.72 -28.42 -12.96
C GLN A 914 -37.97 -27.57 -12.74
N VAL A 915 -37.82 -26.24 -12.68
CA VAL A 915 -38.94 -25.31 -12.49
C VAL A 915 -39.92 -25.36 -13.67
N MET A 916 -39.42 -25.58 -14.89
CA MET A 916 -40.25 -25.68 -16.09
C MET A 916 -40.90 -27.05 -16.30
N GLY A 917 -40.73 -27.99 -15.35
CA GLY A 917 -41.28 -29.34 -15.43
C GLY A 917 -40.79 -30.13 -16.65
N LYS A 918 -39.57 -29.80 -17.13
CA LYS A 918 -38.95 -30.47 -18.27
C LYS A 918 -38.11 -31.65 -17.79
N ASP A 919 -37.99 -32.68 -18.63
CA ASP A 919 -37.16 -33.83 -18.30
C ASP A 919 -35.71 -33.38 -18.03
N PRO A 920 -35.09 -33.85 -16.93
CA PRO A 920 -33.76 -33.40 -16.56
C PRO A 920 -32.76 -33.82 -17.64
N THR A 921 -32.24 -32.82 -18.37
CA THR A 921 -31.07 -33.05 -19.21
C THR A 921 -29.90 -33.35 -18.29
N GLU A 922 -29.28 -34.52 -18.46
CA GLU A 922 -28.18 -34.98 -17.61
C GLU A 922 -27.03 -33.94 -17.57
N ALA A 923 -26.78 -33.40 -16.37
CA ALA A 923 -25.76 -32.38 -16.17
C ALA A 923 -24.35 -32.96 -16.45
N PRO A 924 -23.43 -32.18 -17.04
CA PRO A 924 -22.07 -32.65 -17.29
C PRO A 924 -21.36 -33.02 -15.98
N SER A 925 -20.74 -34.20 -15.92
CA SER A 925 -19.94 -34.62 -14.75
C SER A 925 -18.71 -33.74 -14.57
N LEU A 926 -18.69 -32.94 -13.49
CA LEU A 926 -17.66 -31.93 -13.22
C LEU A 926 -16.45 -32.46 -12.42
N GLN A 927 -16.43 -33.75 -12.07
CA GLN A 927 -15.38 -34.34 -11.21
C GLN A 927 -13.99 -34.43 -11.87
N LYS A 928 -13.89 -34.27 -13.20
CA LYS A 928 -12.63 -34.43 -13.97
C LYS A 928 -12.12 -33.16 -14.67
N VAL A 929 -12.75 -32.00 -14.46
CA VAL A 929 -12.46 -30.77 -15.22
C VAL A 929 -11.39 -29.94 -14.51
N SER A 930 -10.14 -29.96 -15.00
CA SER A 930 -9.00 -29.26 -14.39
C SER A 930 -8.72 -27.87 -14.99
N SER A 931 -9.32 -27.52 -16.14
CA SER A 931 -9.06 -26.25 -16.83
C SER A 931 -10.33 -25.41 -17.09
N LYS A 932 -10.17 -24.08 -17.14
CA LYS A 932 -11.25 -23.13 -17.51
C LYS A 932 -11.79 -23.42 -18.92
N HIS A 933 -10.93 -23.87 -19.84
CA HIS A 933 -11.32 -24.12 -21.23
C HIS A 933 -12.26 -25.33 -21.35
N ASP A 934 -11.95 -26.40 -20.61
CA ASP A 934 -12.78 -27.61 -20.57
C ASP A 934 -14.15 -27.31 -19.94
N MET A 935 -14.18 -26.46 -18.90
CA MET A 935 -15.42 -26.03 -18.24
C MET A 935 -16.33 -25.23 -19.17
N ILE A 936 -15.76 -24.30 -19.95
CA ILE A 936 -16.49 -23.54 -20.97
C ILE A 936 -17.05 -24.49 -22.04
N SER A 937 -16.25 -25.47 -22.47
CA SER A 937 -16.67 -26.44 -23.49
C SER A 937 -17.82 -27.32 -23.01
N ALA A 938 -17.79 -27.75 -21.74
CA ALA A 938 -18.87 -28.49 -21.10
C ALA A 938 -20.17 -27.67 -21.02
N LEU A 939 -20.10 -26.41 -20.56
CA LEU A 939 -21.25 -25.51 -20.50
C LEU A 939 -21.87 -25.29 -21.90
N ILE A 940 -21.04 -25.02 -22.92
CA ILE A 940 -21.53 -24.81 -24.29
C ILE A 940 -22.23 -26.06 -24.84
N LYS A 941 -21.65 -27.24 -24.63
CA LYS A 941 -22.24 -28.50 -25.08
C LYS A 941 -23.58 -28.75 -24.38
N PHE A 942 -23.65 -28.50 -23.09
CA PHE A 942 -24.87 -28.62 -22.30
C PHE A 942 -25.96 -27.65 -22.78
N ARG A 943 -25.61 -26.39 -23.03
CA ARG A 943 -26.53 -25.37 -23.56
C ARG A 943 -27.08 -25.66 -24.93
N LYS A 944 -26.23 -26.11 -25.85
CA LYS A 944 -26.70 -26.49 -27.19
C LYS A 944 -27.79 -27.53 -27.07
N LYS A 945 -27.56 -28.56 -26.25
CA LYS A 945 -28.56 -29.59 -25.96
C LYS A 945 -29.85 -29.00 -25.36
N ILE A 946 -29.75 -28.16 -24.33
CA ILE A 946 -30.92 -27.53 -23.69
C ILE A 946 -31.71 -26.66 -24.67
N PHE A 947 -31.03 -25.81 -25.44
CA PHE A 947 -31.69 -24.87 -26.35
C PHE A 947 -32.24 -25.57 -27.61
N ASP A 948 -31.67 -26.70 -28.01
CA ASP A 948 -32.20 -27.54 -29.08
C ASP A 948 -33.44 -28.31 -28.58
N ASP A 949 -33.38 -28.91 -27.39
CA ASP A 949 -34.48 -29.70 -26.80
C ASP A 949 -35.64 -28.79 -26.32
N HIS A 950 -35.33 -27.56 -25.89
CA HIS A 950 -36.27 -26.58 -25.34
C HIS A 950 -35.98 -25.14 -25.82
N PRO A 951 -36.40 -24.77 -27.05
CA PRO A 951 -36.07 -23.47 -27.67
C PRO A 951 -36.54 -22.24 -26.88
N GLY A 952 -37.62 -22.36 -26.10
CA GLY A 952 -38.18 -21.27 -25.29
C GLY A 952 -37.30 -20.87 -24.09
N VAL A 953 -36.47 -21.78 -23.56
CA VAL A 953 -35.64 -21.54 -22.37
C VAL A 953 -34.69 -20.38 -22.58
N ARG A 954 -34.10 -20.28 -23.79
CA ARG A 954 -33.19 -19.17 -24.10
C ARG A 954 -33.91 -17.82 -24.06
N GLN A 955 -35.09 -17.72 -24.67
CA GLN A 955 -35.85 -16.48 -24.72
C GLN A 955 -36.38 -16.10 -23.33
N ASP A 956 -36.73 -17.09 -22.49
CA ASP A 956 -37.11 -16.86 -21.10
C ASP A 956 -35.95 -16.33 -20.26
N ILE A 957 -34.73 -16.86 -20.44
CA ILE A 957 -33.52 -16.34 -19.79
C ILE A 957 -33.24 -14.90 -20.24
N GLU A 958 -33.28 -14.62 -21.55
CA GLU A 958 -33.07 -13.26 -22.10
C GLU A 958 -34.12 -12.28 -21.57
N THR A 959 -35.39 -12.70 -21.49
CA THR A 959 -36.49 -11.89 -20.95
C THR A 959 -36.29 -11.64 -19.46
N ARG A 960 -35.98 -12.67 -18.67
CA ARG A 960 -35.74 -12.55 -17.22
C ARG A 960 -34.56 -11.64 -16.90
N ILE A 961 -33.47 -11.72 -17.68
CA ILE A 961 -32.32 -10.81 -17.51
C ILE A 961 -32.73 -9.38 -17.87
N SER A 962 -33.41 -9.17 -19.00
CA SER A 962 -33.89 -7.85 -19.41
C SER A 962 -34.83 -7.23 -18.37
N GLU A 963 -35.84 -7.98 -17.91
CA GLU A 963 -36.76 -7.55 -16.86
C GLU A 963 -36.06 -7.25 -15.54
N LYS A 964 -35.05 -8.04 -15.17
CA LYS A 964 -34.25 -7.79 -13.96
C LYS A 964 -33.59 -6.42 -14.03
N PHE A 965 -32.96 -6.08 -15.16
CA PHE A 965 -32.30 -4.80 -15.35
C PHE A 965 -33.27 -3.65 -15.61
N GLU A 966 -34.49 -3.88 -16.10
CA GLU A 966 -35.55 -2.86 -16.22
C GLU A 966 -36.21 -2.56 -14.86
N LYS A 967 -36.61 -3.59 -14.09
CA LYS A 967 -37.16 -3.43 -12.73
C LYS A 967 -36.18 -2.72 -11.80
N ALA A 968 -34.88 -2.97 -11.95
CA ALA A 968 -33.85 -2.35 -11.14
C ALA A 968 -33.63 -0.85 -11.42
N ARG A 969 -34.15 -0.29 -12.53
CA ARG A 969 -34.09 1.16 -12.84
C ARG A 969 -35.18 1.99 -12.18
N GLN A 970 -36.24 1.33 -11.68
CA GLN A 970 -37.35 2.01 -11.02
C GLN A 970 -36.96 2.33 -9.57
N THR A 971 -36.91 3.61 -9.21
CA THR A 971 -36.81 4.01 -7.81
C THR A 971 -38.21 4.10 -7.23
N THR A 972 -38.42 3.66 -5.99
CA THR A 972 -39.69 3.92 -5.33
C THR A 972 -39.59 5.19 -4.50
N LYS A 973 -40.64 6.01 -4.51
CA LYS A 973 -40.82 7.11 -3.55
C LYS A 973 -40.55 6.65 -2.10
N LYS A 974 -40.94 5.41 -1.75
CA LYS A 974 -40.67 4.82 -0.43
C LYS A 974 -39.17 4.70 -0.16
N SER A 975 -38.40 4.07 -1.06
CA SER A 975 -36.94 3.92 -0.93
C SER A 975 -36.25 5.29 -0.82
N ARG A 976 -36.67 6.28 -1.63
CA ARG A 976 -36.11 7.65 -1.54
C ARG A 976 -36.41 8.31 -0.20
N VAL A 977 -37.65 8.21 0.27
CA VAL A 977 -38.04 8.77 1.58
C VAL A 977 -37.29 8.09 2.72
N GLU A 978 -37.07 6.77 2.66
CA GLU A 978 -36.28 6.03 3.65
C GLU A 978 -34.80 6.47 3.64
N LEU A 979 -34.19 6.62 2.46
CA LEU A 979 -32.83 7.16 2.34
C LEU A 979 -32.70 8.53 3.01
N LEU A 980 -33.63 9.44 2.71
CA LEU A 980 -33.60 10.82 3.19
C LEU A 980 -33.97 10.96 4.67
N LYS A 981 -34.41 9.87 5.32
CA LYS A 981 -34.55 9.79 6.78
C LYS A 981 -33.24 9.38 7.48
N SER A 982 -32.25 8.86 6.75
CA SER A 982 -30.97 8.51 7.34
C SER A 982 -30.21 9.75 7.83
N THR A 983 -29.36 9.55 8.84
CA THR A 983 -28.59 10.61 9.49
C THR A 983 -27.61 11.31 8.53
N LEU A 984 -27.24 10.65 7.42
CA LEU A 984 -26.45 11.27 6.34
C LEU A 984 -27.16 12.48 5.71
N PHE A 985 -28.50 12.46 5.68
CA PHE A 985 -29.32 13.49 5.04
C PHE A 985 -30.01 14.41 6.02
N ARG A 986 -30.65 13.85 7.06
CA ARG A 986 -31.44 14.63 8.04
C ARG A 986 -30.58 15.60 8.86
N LEU A 987 -29.25 15.40 8.88
CA LEU A 987 -28.27 16.11 9.70
C LEU A 987 -28.59 15.96 11.21
N SER A 988 -27.62 16.25 12.07
CA SER A 988 -27.79 16.11 13.52
C SER A 988 -28.72 17.18 14.08
N ASP A 989 -29.74 16.77 14.85
CA ASP A 989 -30.66 17.70 15.51
C ASP A 989 -29.91 18.63 16.49
N SER A 990 -28.86 18.14 17.16
CA SER A 990 -28.01 18.96 18.06
C SER A 990 -27.39 20.14 17.32
N VAL A 991 -26.82 19.89 16.14
CA VAL A 991 -26.19 20.91 15.30
C VAL A 991 -27.25 21.80 14.65
N ARG A 992 -28.32 21.22 14.12
CA ARG A 992 -29.41 21.97 13.48
C ARG A 992 -30.08 22.94 14.42
N SER A 993 -30.11 22.68 15.72
CA SER A 993 -30.73 23.55 16.73
C SER A 993 -29.87 24.76 17.10
N LEU A 994 -28.61 24.83 16.66
CA LEU A 994 -27.73 25.94 17.00
C LEU A 994 -28.25 27.24 16.38
N ASP A 995 -28.26 28.31 17.19
CA ASP A 995 -28.78 29.61 16.79
C ASP A 995 -28.12 30.10 15.51
N ARG A 996 -26.81 29.93 15.32
CA ARG A 996 -26.10 30.37 14.10
C ARG A 996 -26.68 29.83 12.78
N TYR A 997 -27.35 28.67 12.78
CA TYR A 997 -27.96 28.11 11.56
C TYR A 997 -29.45 28.44 11.40
N ASN A 998 -30.07 29.02 12.43
CA ASN A 998 -31.49 29.39 12.47
C ASN A 998 -31.72 30.90 12.62
N ALA A 999 -30.73 31.61 13.14
CA ALA A 999 -30.72 33.03 13.40
C ALA A 999 -30.22 33.78 12.16
N LYS A 1000 -30.58 35.05 12.12
CA LYS A 1000 -30.24 36.01 11.09
C LYS A 1000 -29.23 37.00 11.61
#